data_AF-A0AB74CED7-F1
#
_entry.id   AF-A0AB74CED7-F1
#
_cell.length_a   1.000
_cell.length_b   1.000
_cell.length_c   1.000
_cell.angle_alpha   90.00
_cell.angle_beta   90.00
_cell.angle_gamma   90.00
#
_symmetry.space_group_name_H-M   'P 1'
#
loop_
_entity.id
_entity.type
_entity.pdbx_description
1 polymer ?
#
loop_
_entity_poly.entity_id
_entity_poly.type
_entity_poly.pdbx_seq_one_letter_code
_entity_poly.pdbx_strand_id
1 'polypeptide(L)'
;MPIESQCLELLSIDGSAKLNKENSQSGPPLFSLGHVASNNSSDEMGNMSEIANTSSVTSLNSENLFNSPTDGASPSTVRTGLKCFWNWLKTPLGMLTTIYGLNVIAWGGMLFLLICNAAPAMCRPTCDDIHSARKKWIEIDSQILNALFCVPGFGLAPWRIRDLYFWVKWRLAGEQIALARLCDIHRSWFYRIYYDFMCYNEPIVETGSGDMVQRFEYDVSGMPGRISEGTPMIFDEGTLIKLSCNGTTPSVVILDYGRNVEGYATFHVSKRSGDTSAFEMTYSETRALLDSDMGDGPIPFAAAMDTYRINRYNITEQKTYTNRLIQGGLRYQKLNLSSAGEVELSGIGFKPTVSSTPIAALPGSFSCSDPVLNRIWQVGARTTQLTEIPANSLPDFWVITDEGAFIESLAPQPLNADFATSMTAYDLEFSVRPIMNGFGFTVLSDTIASGVYIFVNAANSSISAHAGSTERSKPIASAKLTSNITLNQWHTVHSTVKMADISVRIDGVPVFSFSQSAAFYGSFGLGASLGHSALFTNVSLGVSGKKMYNSPLNDSSVLQDFLLGTNPLPVSVDGSRRDRIAYMGDLDIATATSFASTYGREYINGTIELLGSFQMPPGFFVPTAKVQQAPRATEINANITGLIGYSFSIVSAMARFYEQTGDTDFLSHWAPKTARMLDWAHSQTLPNGLFNISNPALGGDWNHYDPALDGVVSKFNLIYAYALKQWLPFMDNAGLNTTLYAERLDNLQNAINTHLWSHTLQAYYVSDSHKDFLSQEANALAVLADTATYGNRTSATVLSTLSRELYVPSGALAFSNKSVASGWAQKISPYASGYHLKAAFHANDSVNANYLLHSVWGPMSDPLHTNYTGCMWEVIAADGTPGLGSGTSLCHVWSSGPTADLSRYVLGVQPVTPGFKEWKIVPQSLDLNWAKGAYPVPGGRIYVDWSFDSSDLLHMNVTAPNGTKGTVYLPTPLRKTLNKYNATGFLSNEKGSFTVQGGETFSIHQTN
;
A
#
# COMPACT_ATOMS: atom_id res chain seq x y z
N MET A 1 -3.18 40.32 -23.98
CA MET A 1 -3.37 40.72 -25.40
C MET A 1 -2.02 41.13 -25.96
N PRO A 2 -1.69 40.80 -27.22
CA PRO A 2 -1.86 39.47 -27.84
C PRO A 2 -0.66 39.07 -28.76
N ILE A 3 -0.84 38.03 -29.61
CA ILE A 3 -0.06 37.63 -30.83
C ILE A 3 1.07 36.62 -30.52
N GLU A 4 0.95 35.32 -30.87
CA GLU A 4 1.11 34.65 -32.20
C GLU A 4 2.54 34.76 -32.78
N SER A 5 3.08 33.86 -33.64
CA SER A 5 2.90 32.41 -33.89
C SER A 5 4.02 31.94 -34.88
N GLN A 6 4.21 30.62 -35.06
CA GLN A 6 4.84 29.92 -36.21
C GLN A 6 6.33 30.16 -36.62
N CYS A 7 7.08 29.05 -36.70
CA CYS A 7 7.87 28.55 -37.85
C CYS A 7 8.17 27.05 -37.55
N LEU A 8 7.73 26.07 -38.36
CA LEU A 8 8.39 25.50 -39.58
C LEU A 8 9.79 24.91 -39.32
N GLU A 9 10.22 23.76 -39.86
CA GLU A 9 9.59 22.53 -40.39
C GLU A 9 10.75 21.51 -40.66
N LEU A 10 10.46 20.29 -41.16
CA LEU A 10 11.37 19.32 -41.79
C LEU A 10 12.42 18.60 -40.90
N LEU A 11 12.17 17.31 -40.65
CA LEU A 11 12.93 16.24 -41.34
C LEU A 11 12.24 14.87 -41.14
N SER A 12 11.70 14.34 -42.23
CA SER A 12 11.20 12.96 -42.32
C SER A 12 12.30 12.03 -42.84
N ILE A 13 12.50 10.87 -42.21
CA ILE A 13 13.08 9.71 -42.89
C ILE A 13 12.15 8.52 -42.65
N ASP A 14 11.66 7.96 -43.76
CA ASP A 14 10.76 6.81 -43.84
C ASP A 14 11.57 5.51 -43.81
N GLY A 15 10.96 4.42 -43.34
CA GLY A 15 11.65 3.17 -42.98
C GLY A 15 10.74 1.94 -43.01
N SER A 16 9.88 1.84 -44.02
CA SER A 16 8.98 0.69 -44.18
C SER A 16 9.70 -0.57 -44.72
N ALA A 17 9.49 -1.71 -44.06
CA ALA A 17 9.86 -3.04 -44.55
C ALA A 17 8.65 -3.99 -44.48
N LYS A 18 8.46 -4.78 -45.54
CA LYS A 18 7.21 -5.53 -45.78
C LYS A 18 7.16 -6.91 -45.15
N LEU A 19 5.94 -7.33 -44.84
CA LEU A 19 5.53 -8.72 -44.60
C LEU A 19 5.95 -9.67 -45.73
N ASN A 20 6.24 -10.92 -45.36
CA ASN A 20 5.99 -12.10 -46.18
C ASN A 20 5.35 -13.20 -45.31
N LYS A 21 4.41 -13.95 -45.90
CA LYS A 21 3.79 -15.16 -45.32
C LYS A 21 4.49 -16.41 -45.89
N GLU A 22 4.54 -17.51 -45.14
CA GLU A 22 4.01 -18.80 -45.62
C GLU A 22 3.93 -19.93 -44.56
N ASN A 23 2.72 -20.50 -44.44
CA ASN A 23 2.30 -21.88 -44.16
C ASN A 23 3.31 -22.98 -43.69
N SER A 24 2.97 -23.70 -42.60
CA SER A 24 2.30 -25.04 -42.61
C SER A 24 2.73 -26.06 -41.53
N GLN A 25 1.70 -26.71 -40.94
CA GLN A 25 1.58 -28.12 -40.48
C GLN A 25 2.77 -28.89 -39.84
N SER A 26 2.57 -29.43 -38.63
CA SER A 26 2.20 -30.86 -38.38
C SER A 26 2.36 -31.26 -36.89
N GLY A 27 1.88 -32.45 -36.51
CA GLY A 27 1.59 -32.86 -35.12
C GLY A 27 2.64 -33.72 -34.39
N PRO A 28 2.26 -34.36 -33.25
CA PRO A 28 3.15 -34.83 -32.17
C PRO A 28 3.57 -36.31 -32.29
N PRO A 29 4.41 -36.88 -31.38
CA PRO A 29 3.83 -37.65 -30.25
C PRO A 29 4.66 -37.82 -28.92
N LEU A 30 3.92 -37.90 -27.80
CA LEU A 30 3.94 -38.88 -26.66
C LEU A 30 5.23 -39.53 -26.04
N PHE A 31 5.03 -39.94 -24.76
CA PHE A 31 5.78 -40.91 -23.89
C PHE A 31 7.12 -40.41 -23.26
N SER A 32 7.56 -40.85 -22.06
CA SER A 32 6.89 -41.48 -20.88
C SER A 32 7.86 -41.59 -19.68
N LEU A 33 7.29 -41.82 -18.50
CA LEU A 33 7.89 -42.17 -17.20
C LEU A 33 9.16 -43.06 -17.20
N GLY A 34 10.04 -42.82 -16.22
CA GLY A 34 11.13 -43.73 -15.81
C GLY A 34 11.66 -43.41 -14.40
N HIS A 35 11.43 -44.32 -13.44
CA HIS A 35 11.84 -44.21 -12.02
C HIS A 35 13.22 -44.87 -11.75
N VAL A 36 13.61 -44.91 -10.46
CA VAL A 36 14.72 -45.68 -9.83
C VAL A 36 16.10 -45.00 -9.95
N ALA A 37 16.81 -44.52 -8.91
CA ALA A 37 16.95 -44.75 -7.46
C ALA A 37 18.22 -45.54 -7.04
N SER A 38 18.72 -45.15 -5.85
CA SER A 38 19.52 -45.93 -4.88
C SER A 38 21.08 -45.82 -4.86
N ASN A 39 21.54 -45.45 -3.65
CA ASN A 39 22.60 -46.07 -2.84
C ASN A 39 24.10 -45.67 -2.95
N ASN A 40 24.62 -45.24 -1.77
CA ASN A 40 25.88 -45.66 -1.11
C ASN A 40 27.22 -45.36 -1.85
N SER A 41 28.43 -45.32 -1.27
CA SER A 41 29.04 -45.34 0.10
C SER A 41 30.57 -45.19 -0.11
N SER A 42 31.44 -44.75 0.81
CA SER A 42 31.39 -44.16 2.18
C SER A 42 32.84 -43.65 2.51
N ASP A 43 33.08 -43.18 3.76
CA ASP A 43 34.43 -43.11 4.40
C ASP A 43 35.45 -42.10 3.81
N GLU A 44 36.49 -41.58 4.50
CA GLU A 44 36.81 -41.54 5.94
C GLU A 44 37.79 -40.36 6.23
N MET A 45 37.87 -39.97 7.51
CA MET A 45 38.98 -39.35 8.27
C MET A 45 40.15 -38.59 7.58
N GLY A 46 40.49 -37.41 8.13
CA GLY A 46 41.75 -36.71 7.85
C GLY A 46 42.06 -35.55 8.80
N ASN A 47 42.52 -35.86 10.03
CA ASN A 47 42.81 -34.88 11.08
C ASN A 47 44.20 -34.21 10.87
N MET A 48 44.35 -32.89 11.05
CA MET A 48 45.65 -32.30 11.39
C MET A 48 45.53 -30.94 12.09
N SER A 49 46.33 -30.76 13.13
CA SER A 49 46.27 -29.65 14.09
C SER A 49 47.59 -28.88 14.19
N GLU A 50 47.49 -27.60 14.55
CA GLU A 50 48.55 -26.71 15.08
C GLU A 50 49.76 -26.36 14.17
N ILE A 51 50.04 -25.06 14.03
CA ILE A 51 51.12 -24.35 14.76
C ILE A 51 50.91 -22.83 14.62
N ALA A 52 51.41 -22.06 15.60
CA ALA A 52 51.00 -20.68 15.85
C ALA A 52 51.98 -19.59 15.34
N ASN A 53 51.44 -18.36 15.28
CA ASN A 53 51.85 -17.17 16.05
C ASN A 53 52.31 -15.89 15.31
N THR A 54 51.82 -14.75 15.83
CA THR A 54 52.27 -13.34 15.63
C THR A 54 52.29 -12.74 14.21
N SER A 55 51.62 -11.61 13.94
CA SER A 55 51.82 -10.33 14.65
C SER A 55 50.67 -9.31 14.43
N SER A 56 50.70 -8.22 15.21
CA SER A 56 49.62 -7.25 15.42
C SER A 56 49.50 -6.13 14.37
N VAL A 57 48.27 -5.75 14.00
CA VAL A 57 47.95 -4.40 13.49
C VAL A 57 46.70 -3.86 14.21
N THR A 58 46.73 -2.56 14.51
CA THR A 58 45.80 -1.83 15.39
C THR A 58 44.42 -1.59 14.77
N SER A 59 43.39 -1.66 15.62
CA SER A 59 42.01 -1.24 15.33
C SER A 59 41.90 0.25 14.99
N LEU A 60 41.22 0.58 13.89
CA LEU A 60 40.71 1.92 13.61
C LEU A 60 39.18 1.92 13.71
N ASN A 61 38.66 2.65 14.69
CA ASN A 61 37.22 2.79 14.91
C ASN A 61 36.60 3.67 13.82
N SER A 62 35.59 3.16 13.11
CA SER A 62 34.73 3.94 12.24
C SER A 62 33.38 4.26 12.91
N GLU A 63 33.43 4.96 14.04
CA GLU A 63 32.24 5.62 14.60
C GLU A 63 32.17 7.08 14.12
N ASN A 64 30.94 7.59 13.96
CA ASN A 64 30.55 8.94 13.52
C ASN A 64 30.52 9.19 12.01
N LEU A 65 29.36 8.90 11.42
CA LEU A 65 28.64 9.84 10.54
C LEU A 65 27.14 9.47 10.55
N PHE A 66 26.26 10.48 10.52
CA PHE A 66 24.79 10.40 10.50
C PHE A 66 24.07 9.97 11.81
N ASN A 67 23.94 10.93 12.73
CA ASN A 67 22.85 10.98 13.72
C ASN A 67 21.93 12.16 13.38
N SER A 68 20.62 11.92 13.24
CA SER A 68 19.58 12.97 13.21
C SER A 68 19.02 13.20 14.62
N PRO A 69 19.01 14.43 15.16
CA PRO A 69 18.59 14.66 16.54
C PRO A 69 17.08 14.91 16.65
N THR A 70 16.37 13.97 17.27
CA THR A 70 15.11 14.23 17.99
C THR A 70 15.22 13.59 19.36
N ASP A 71 15.52 14.39 20.39
CA ASP A 71 15.11 14.21 21.79
C ASP A 71 15.78 15.22 22.73
N GLY A 72 15.17 15.42 23.91
CA GLY A 72 15.52 16.46 24.88
C GLY A 72 16.98 16.44 25.36
N ALA A 73 17.53 17.63 25.59
CA ALA A 73 18.97 17.81 25.83
C ALA A 73 19.46 17.20 27.15
N SER A 74 20.19 16.09 27.05
CA SER A 74 21.12 15.65 28.11
C SER A 74 22.15 16.75 28.43
N PRO A 75 22.63 16.87 29.69
CA PRO A 75 23.70 17.81 30.06
C PRO A 75 24.99 17.64 29.24
N SER A 76 25.25 16.44 28.68
CA SER A 76 26.38 16.21 27.78
C SER A 76 26.21 16.92 26.42
N THR A 77 24.98 16.99 25.89
CA THR A 77 24.65 17.62 24.61
C THR A 77 24.90 19.12 24.66
N VAL A 78 24.48 19.80 25.75
CA VAL A 78 24.70 21.24 25.94
C VAL A 78 26.19 21.59 25.98
N ARG A 79 27.00 20.78 26.68
CA ARG A 79 28.45 20.96 26.76
C ARG A 79 29.15 20.77 25.41
N THR A 80 28.67 19.87 24.58
CA THR A 80 29.17 19.67 23.21
C THR A 80 28.75 20.81 22.29
N GLY A 81 27.48 21.24 22.33
CA GLY A 81 26.99 22.41 21.57
C GLY A 81 27.77 23.69 21.87
N LEU A 82 28.05 23.96 23.15
CA LEU A 82 28.88 25.10 23.57
C LEU A 82 30.32 25.04 23.03
N LYS A 83 30.94 23.85 22.98
CA LYS A 83 32.26 23.67 22.35
C LYS A 83 32.22 23.94 20.84
N CYS A 84 31.21 23.42 20.15
CA CYS A 84 31.03 23.64 18.71
C CYS A 84 30.81 25.13 18.39
N PHE A 85 29.93 25.80 19.15
CA PHE A 85 29.69 27.24 19.02
C PHE A 85 30.96 28.05 19.29
N TRP A 86 31.71 27.74 20.35
CA TRP A 86 32.97 28.41 20.68
C TRP A 86 34.04 28.24 19.59
N ASN A 87 34.11 27.07 18.95
CA ASN A 87 35.01 26.84 17.83
C ASN A 87 34.57 27.61 16.57
N TRP A 88 33.27 27.71 16.30
CA TRP A 88 32.74 28.52 15.19
C TRP A 88 32.96 30.02 15.41
N LEU A 89 32.72 30.52 16.63
CA LEU A 89 32.91 31.92 17.02
C LEU A 89 34.35 32.42 16.83
N LYS A 90 35.34 31.52 16.93
CA LYS A 90 36.76 31.82 16.65
C LYS A 90 37.08 31.99 15.16
N THR A 91 36.21 31.57 14.25
CA THR A 91 36.40 31.82 12.82
C THR A 91 36.06 33.27 12.49
N PRO A 92 36.79 33.95 11.58
CA PRO A 92 36.47 35.34 11.22
C PRO A 92 35.02 35.51 10.72
N LEU A 93 34.53 34.54 9.94
CA LEU A 93 33.14 34.50 9.49
C LEU A 93 32.16 34.33 10.66
N GLY A 94 32.38 33.33 11.52
CA GLY A 94 31.48 33.07 12.66
C GLY A 94 31.45 34.22 13.67
N MET A 95 32.57 34.91 13.89
CA MET A 95 32.61 36.13 14.69
C MET A 95 31.74 37.24 14.08
N LEU A 96 31.90 37.54 12.79
CA LEU A 96 31.12 38.57 12.09
C LEU A 96 29.63 38.21 12.02
N THR A 97 29.28 36.95 11.72
CA THR A 97 27.90 36.46 11.71
C THR A 97 27.28 36.50 13.12
N THR A 98 28.04 36.22 14.17
CA THR A 98 27.56 36.37 15.56
C THR A 98 27.28 37.83 15.90
N ILE A 99 28.20 38.74 15.57
CA ILE A 99 28.02 40.18 15.81
C ILE A 99 26.79 40.71 15.04
N TYR A 100 26.62 40.29 13.79
CA TYR A 100 25.43 40.62 13.00
C TYR A 100 24.15 40.07 13.64
N GLY A 101 24.12 38.78 14.00
CA GLY A 101 22.95 38.15 14.62
C GLY A 101 22.58 38.78 15.97
N LEU A 102 23.57 39.12 16.81
CA LEU A 102 23.36 39.85 18.06
C LEU A 102 22.78 41.26 17.83
N ASN A 103 23.19 41.96 16.76
CA ASN A 103 22.57 43.24 16.40
C ASN A 103 21.11 43.04 15.96
N VAL A 104 20.81 42.06 15.10
CA VAL A 104 19.43 41.77 14.69
C VAL A 104 18.53 41.45 15.90
N ILE A 105 19.04 40.64 16.85
CA ILE A 105 18.31 40.30 18.09
C ILE A 105 18.14 41.53 18.99
N ALA A 106 19.16 42.36 19.16
CA ALA A 106 19.10 43.54 20.02
C ALA A 106 18.11 44.60 19.49
N TRP A 107 18.27 45.02 18.22
CA TRP A 107 17.41 46.03 17.60
C TRP A 107 15.99 45.50 17.36
N GLY A 108 15.83 44.24 16.93
CA GLY A 108 14.52 43.60 16.77
C GLY A 108 13.79 43.38 18.10
N GLY A 109 14.53 43.01 19.16
CA GLY A 109 13.99 42.88 20.52
C GLY A 109 13.57 44.22 21.11
N MET A 110 14.34 45.29 20.89
CA MET A 110 13.96 46.64 21.32
C MET A 110 12.70 47.12 20.58
N LEU A 111 12.64 46.94 19.26
CA LEU A 111 11.45 47.26 18.45
C LEU A 111 10.21 46.50 18.95
N PHE A 112 10.32 45.20 19.24
CA PHE A 112 9.23 44.40 19.80
C PHE A 112 8.75 44.94 21.15
N LEU A 113 9.67 45.23 22.08
CA LEU A 113 9.34 45.79 23.40
C LEU A 113 8.67 47.16 23.31
N LEU A 114 9.09 48.01 22.36
CA LEU A 114 8.46 49.32 22.11
C LEU A 114 7.06 49.19 21.50
N ILE A 115 6.85 48.24 20.58
CA ILE A 115 5.52 47.94 20.01
C ILE A 115 4.58 47.44 21.12
N CYS A 116 5.04 46.51 21.96
CA CYS A 116 4.28 45.94 23.08
C CYS A 116 4.10 46.88 24.29
N ASN A 117 4.45 48.17 24.18
CA ASN A 117 4.35 49.18 25.24
C ASN A 117 5.10 48.84 26.54
N ALA A 118 6.16 48.01 26.47
CA ALA A 118 6.93 47.58 27.64
C ALA A 118 7.79 48.70 28.30
N ALA A 119 7.86 49.88 27.67
CA ALA A 119 8.58 51.06 28.17
C ALA A 119 7.64 52.29 28.31
N PRO A 120 6.66 52.27 29.24
CA PRO A 120 5.66 53.35 29.36
C PRO A 120 6.25 54.73 29.70
N ALA A 121 7.48 54.78 30.25
CA ALA A 121 8.21 56.03 30.48
C ALA A 121 8.46 56.83 29.18
N MET A 122 8.46 56.18 28.01
CA MET A 122 8.69 56.79 26.69
C MET A 122 7.40 57.33 26.04
N CYS A 123 6.23 57.10 26.66
CA CYS A 123 4.91 57.54 26.19
C CYS A 123 4.52 58.91 26.76
N ARG A 124 5.24 59.97 26.39
CA ARG A 124 4.87 61.36 26.73
C ARG A 124 4.79 62.20 25.45
N PRO A 125 3.71 62.98 25.22
CA PRO A 125 2.50 63.11 26.06
C PRO A 125 1.58 61.87 26.03
N THR A 126 1.60 61.08 24.96
CA THR A 126 0.92 59.76 24.87
C THR A 126 1.83 58.74 24.16
N CYS A 127 1.44 57.47 24.09
CA CYS A 127 2.22 56.44 23.39
C CYS A 127 2.24 56.60 21.85
N ASP A 128 1.23 57.25 21.29
CA ASP A 128 1.03 57.34 19.83
C ASP A 128 1.29 58.74 19.26
N ASP A 129 1.66 59.70 20.13
CA ASP A 129 2.15 61.01 19.73
C ASP A 129 3.39 60.88 18.83
N ILE A 130 3.36 61.53 17.67
CA ILE A 130 4.40 61.47 16.63
C ILE A 130 5.78 61.98 17.10
N HIS A 131 5.81 62.81 18.13
CA HIS A 131 7.03 63.35 18.74
C HIS A 131 7.43 62.64 20.04
N SER A 132 6.65 61.67 20.51
CA SER A 132 7.00 60.82 21.65
C SER A 132 8.36 60.12 21.45
N ALA A 133 9.05 59.84 22.56
CA ALA A 133 10.30 59.09 22.51
C ALA A 133 10.06 57.68 21.93
N ARG A 134 8.92 57.05 22.23
CA ARG A 134 8.52 55.75 21.68
C ARG A 134 8.47 55.75 20.15
N LYS A 135 7.73 56.67 19.52
CA LYS A 135 7.62 56.77 18.06
C LYS A 135 8.99 56.97 17.39
N LYS A 136 9.85 57.81 17.97
CA LYS A 136 11.21 58.07 17.47
C LYS A 136 12.10 56.83 17.51
N TRP A 137 12.08 56.06 18.60
CA TRP A 137 12.87 54.83 18.69
C TRP A 137 12.31 53.70 17.82
N ILE A 138 10.99 53.56 17.69
CA ILE A 138 10.38 52.63 16.72
C ILE A 138 10.89 52.91 15.29
N GLU A 139 10.93 54.19 14.89
CA GLU A 139 11.46 54.59 13.57
C GLU A 139 12.94 54.23 13.43
N ILE A 140 13.78 54.62 14.40
CA ILE A 140 15.23 54.33 14.41
C ILE A 140 15.51 52.82 14.34
N ASP A 141 14.87 52.04 15.20
CA ASP A 141 15.05 50.59 15.26
C ASP A 141 14.59 49.94 13.95
N SER A 142 13.48 50.41 13.36
CA SER A 142 12.98 49.90 12.08
C SER A 142 13.93 50.22 10.90
N GLN A 143 14.54 51.42 10.87
CA GLN A 143 15.51 51.78 9.84
C GLN A 143 16.80 50.96 9.97
N ILE A 144 17.29 50.75 11.19
CA ILE A 144 18.49 49.93 11.46
C ILE A 144 18.23 48.47 11.11
N LEU A 145 17.08 47.92 11.50
CA LEU A 145 16.71 46.54 11.16
C LEU A 145 16.52 46.36 9.64
N ASN A 146 15.89 47.31 8.97
CA ASN A 146 15.76 47.32 7.51
C ASN A 146 17.12 47.40 6.81
N ALA A 147 18.04 48.24 7.28
CA ALA A 147 19.41 48.30 6.77
C ALA A 147 20.15 46.96 6.97
N LEU A 148 20.03 46.35 8.15
CA LEU A 148 20.61 45.04 8.47
C LEU A 148 20.07 43.92 7.56
N PHE A 149 18.81 43.97 7.11
CA PHE A 149 18.27 43.00 6.14
C PHE A 149 18.57 43.35 4.67
N CYS A 150 18.68 44.63 4.32
CA CYS A 150 19.07 45.07 2.99
C CYS A 150 20.55 44.75 2.66
N VAL A 151 21.46 44.83 3.64
CA VAL A 151 22.91 44.60 3.42
C VAL A 151 23.22 43.19 2.89
N PRO A 152 22.70 42.08 3.44
CA PRO A 152 22.83 40.76 2.82
C PRO A 152 22.16 40.65 1.44
N GLY A 153 21.04 41.35 1.23
CA GLY A 153 20.33 41.38 -0.06
C GLY A 153 21.18 41.97 -1.18
N PHE A 154 21.68 43.19 -0.99
CA PHE A 154 22.51 43.89 -1.98
C PHE A 154 23.96 43.37 -2.03
N GLY A 155 24.56 43.06 -0.88
CA GLY A 155 25.95 42.57 -0.80
C GLY A 155 26.16 41.20 -1.45
N LEU A 156 25.14 40.33 -1.41
CA LEU A 156 25.18 39.02 -2.08
C LEU A 156 24.57 39.03 -3.49
N ALA A 157 24.03 40.17 -3.95
CA ALA A 157 23.42 40.29 -5.28
C ALA A 157 24.36 39.86 -6.43
N PRO A 158 25.66 40.21 -6.47
CA PRO A 158 26.56 39.76 -7.54
C PRO A 158 26.69 38.23 -7.62
N TRP A 159 26.72 37.55 -6.47
CA TRP A 159 26.80 36.09 -6.39
C TRP A 159 25.49 35.44 -6.84
N ARG A 160 24.35 35.98 -6.37
CA ARG A 160 23.01 35.51 -6.78
C ARG A 160 22.73 35.73 -8.27
N ILE A 161 23.18 36.84 -8.86
CA ILE A 161 23.04 37.11 -10.30
C ILE A 161 23.87 36.13 -11.13
N ARG A 162 25.11 35.83 -10.71
CA ARG A 162 25.95 34.79 -11.35
C ARG A 162 25.29 33.41 -11.28
N ASP A 163 24.74 33.05 -10.13
CA ASP A 163 24.15 31.73 -9.92
C ASP A 163 22.85 31.58 -10.71
N LEU A 164 22.03 32.64 -10.76
CA LEU A 164 20.85 32.72 -11.62
C LEU A 164 21.23 32.62 -13.12
N TYR A 165 22.32 33.26 -13.56
CA TYR A 165 22.80 33.16 -14.94
C TYR A 165 23.15 31.71 -15.33
N PHE A 166 23.88 30.98 -14.48
CA PHE A 166 24.17 29.57 -14.74
C PHE A 166 22.91 28.69 -14.68
N TRP A 167 21.99 28.97 -13.76
CA TRP A 167 20.72 28.24 -13.66
C TRP A 167 19.85 28.45 -14.90
N VAL A 168 19.78 29.68 -15.42
CA VAL A 168 19.08 30.02 -16.68
C VAL A 168 19.73 29.31 -17.87
N LYS A 169 21.06 29.32 -17.98
CA LYS A 169 21.76 28.59 -19.06
C LYS A 169 21.49 27.09 -19.02
N TRP A 170 21.45 26.50 -17.84
CA TRP A 170 21.08 25.09 -17.69
C TRP A 170 19.61 24.83 -18.04
N ARG A 171 18.66 25.53 -17.40
CA ARG A 171 17.22 25.23 -17.53
C ARG A 171 16.58 25.67 -18.84
N LEU A 172 17.01 26.78 -19.42
CA LEU A 172 16.38 27.37 -20.61
C LEU A 172 17.21 27.19 -21.89
N ALA A 173 18.53 26.99 -21.79
CA ALA A 173 19.40 26.73 -22.95
C ALA A 173 20.01 25.31 -22.96
N GLY A 174 19.69 24.46 -21.99
CA GLY A 174 20.13 23.06 -21.95
C GLY A 174 21.62 22.84 -21.68
N GLU A 175 22.39 23.89 -21.34
CA GLU A 175 23.84 23.80 -21.15
C GLU A 175 24.18 23.05 -19.84
N GLN A 176 24.43 21.75 -19.91
CA GLN A 176 24.79 20.93 -18.73
C GLN A 176 26.09 21.41 -18.03
N ILE A 177 27.02 22.01 -18.77
CA ILE A 177 28.24 22.63 -18.24
C ILE A 177 27.91 23.77 -17.25
N ALA A 178 26.78 24.45 -17.42
CA ALA A 178 26.34 25.49 -16.49
C ALA A 178 25.84 24.91 -15.16
N LEU A 179 25.24 23.70 -15.17
CA LEU A 179 24.91 22.97 -13.94
C LEU A 179 26.18 22.48 -13.24
N ALA A 180 27.13 21.88 -13.95
CA ALA A 180 28.41 21.44 -13.37
C ALA A 180 29.13 22.59 -12.64
N ARG A 181 29.14 23.81 -13.24
CA ARG A 181 29.69 25.01 -12.58
C ARG A 181 28.93 25.43 -11.33
N LEU A 182 27.60 25.28 -11.29
CA LEU A 182 26.81 25.51 -10.06
C LEU A 182 27.14 24.47 -8.98
N CYS A 183 27.32 23.21 -9.38
CA CYS A 183 27.71 22.12 -8.48
C CYS A 183 29.11 22.33 -7.88
N ASP A 184 30.07 22.85 -8.65
CA ASP A 184 31.39 23.24 -8.15
C ASP A 184 31.33 24.42 -7.17
N ILE A 185 30.59 25.48 -7.52
CA ILE A 185 30.44 26.68 -6.69
C ILE A 185 29.80 26.36 -5.34
N HIS A 186 28.78 25.48 -5.33
CA HIS A 186 28.01 25.10 -4.14
C HIS A 186 28.26 23.66 -3.71
N ARG A 187 29.50 23.15 -3.88
CA ARG A 187 29.86 21.74 -3.65
C ARG A 187 29.49 21.17 -2.27
N SER A 188 29.33 22.02 -1.26
CA SER A 188 28.87 21.63 0.08
C SER A 188 27.36 21.40 0.21
N TRP A 189 26.57 21.79 -0.80
CA TRP A 189 25.11 21.62 -0.85
C TRP A 189 24.68 20.43 -1.73
N PHE A 190 25.56 19.95 -2.62
CA PHE A 190 25.30 18.79 -3.47
C PHE A 190 25.80 17.50 -2.81
N TYR A 191 24.96 16.45 -2.83
CA TYR A 191 25.37 15.11 -2.37
C TYR A 191 26.55 14.60 -3.21
N ARG A 192 27.57 14.03 -2.55
CA ARG A 192 28.81 13.57 -3.20
C ARG A 192 28.57 12.59 -4.37
N ILE A 193 27.56 11.73 -4.23
CA ILE A 193 27.15 10.77 -5.27
C ILE A 193 26.64 11.46 -6.55
N TYR A 194 25.93 12.60 -6.41
CA TYR A 194 25.47 13.39 -7.56
C TYR A 194 26.60 14.22 -8.21
N TYR A 195 27.58 14.64 -7.42
CA TYR A 195 28.76 15.38 -7.91
C TYR A 195 29.60 14.50 -8.84
N ASP A 196 29.86 13.25 -8.45
CA ASP A 196 30.69 12.33 -9.23
C ASP A 196 29.96 11.84 -10.51
N PHE A 197 28.62 11.66 -10.47
CA PHE A 197 27.82 11.22 -11.62
C PHE A 197 27.59 12.30 -12.71
N MET A 198 27.63 13.59 -12.35
CA MET A 198 27.32 14.68 -13.29
C MET A 198 28.54 15.37 -13.91
N CYS A 199 29.72 15.26 -13.31
CA CYS A 199 30.93 15.97 -13.77
C CYS A 199 31.91 15.12 -14.60
N TYR A 200 31.78 13.79 -14.61
CA TYR A 200 32.69 12.87 -15.31
C TYR A 200 31.94 11.92 -16.26
N ASN A 201 31.56 12.43 -17.44
CA ASN A 201 31.04 11.63 -18.55
C ASN A 201 31.90 11.83 -19.81
N GLU A 202 33.10 11.26 -19.76
CA GLU A 202 33.97 10.88 -20.89
C GLU A 202 34.44 9.43 -20.57
N PRO A 203 34.61 8.54 -21.55
CA PRO A 203 34.88 7.12 -21.30
C PRO A 203 36.30 6.90 -20.77
N ILE A 204 36.43 6.83 -19.45
CA ILE A 204 37.71 6.53 -18.78
C ILE A 204 38.05 5.04 -18.94
N VAL A 205 38.91 4.75 -19.91
CA VAL A 205 39.77 3.56 -19.87
C VAL A 205 40.99 3.88 -19.02
N GLU A 206 40.90 3.72 -17.70
CA GLU A 206 42.06 3.77 -16.81
C GLU A 206 42.36 2.38 -16.22
N THR A 207 43.56 1.90 -16.54
CA THR A 207 44.21 0.78 -15.87
C THR A 207 44.75 1.26 -14.52
N GLY A 208 44.02 1.02 -13.43
CA GLY A 208 44.45 1.40 -12.08
C GLY A 208 43.66 0.66 -10.99
N SER A 209 44.36 0.01 -10.06
CA SER A 209 43.78 -0.85 -9.04
C SER A 209 42.99 -0.07 -7.97
N GLY A 210 41.69 -0.34 -7.87
CA GLY A 210 40.80 0.03 -6.76
C GLY A 210 39.48 -0.74 -6.90
N ASP A 211 39.10 -1.52 -5.89
CA ASP A 211 38.05 -2.54 -6.01
C ASP A 211 36.66 -1.96 -6.33
N MET A 212 36.22 -2.15 -7.58
CA MET A 212 34.86 -1.83 -8.03
C MET A 212 33.95 -3.05 -7.93
N VAL A 213 32.82 -2.90 -7.22
CA VAL A 213 31.70 -3.86 -7.27
C VAL A 213 31.18 -3.93 -8.71
N GLN A 214 31.32 -5.09 -9.36
CA GLN A 214 30.68 -5.33 -10.66
C GLN A 214 29.16 -5.43 -10.44
N ARG A 215 28.46 -4.35 -10.81
CA ARG A 215 26.99 -4.27 -10.85
C ARG A 215 26.52 -4.36 -12.28
N PHE A 216 25.62 -5.30 -12.56
CA PHE A 216 24.89 -5.37 -13.83
C PHE A 216 23.40 -5.26 -13.55
N GLU A 217 22.72 -4.30 -14.20
CA GLU A 217 21.25 -4.20 -14.19
C GLU A 217 20.74 -4.76 -15.52
N TYR A 218 19.87 -5.76 -15.47
CA TYR A 218 19.23 -6.36 -16.64
C TYR A 218 17.76 -5.95 -16.68
N ASP A 219 17.39 -5.22 -17.73
CA ASP A 219 15.98 -5.01 -18.08
C ASP A 219 15.43 -6.30 -18.70
N VAL A 220 14.52 -6.97 -17.97
CA VAL A 220 13.88 -8.21 -18.42
C VAL A 220 12.60 -7.90 -19.21
N SER A 221 12.14 -6.65 -19.24
CA SER A 221 10.91 -6.24 -19.94
C SER A 221 11.10 -6.07 -21.46
N GLY A 222 12.35 -5.87 -21.91
CA GLY A 222 12.70 -5.65 -23.32
C GLY A 222 13.31 -6.86 -24.06
N MET A 223 13.49 -8.01 -23.41
CA MET A 223 14.03 -9.21 -24.08
C MET A 223 12.96 -9.85 -24.99
N PRO A 224 13.31 -10.28 -26.22
CA PRO A 224 12.35 -10.84 -27.19
C PRO A 224 11.99 -12.31 -26.88
N GLY A 225 11.58 -12.56 -25.64
CA GLY A 225 11.12 -13.84 -25.13
C GLY A 225 9.62 -13.86 -24.91
N ARG A 226 8.96 -14.97 -25.30
CA ARG A 226 7.57 -15.20 -24.89
C ARG A 226 7.52 -15.35 -23.38
N ILE A 227 6.73 -14.49 -22.72
CA ILE A 227 6.16 -14.79 -21.40
C ILE A 227 5.33 -16.07 -21.57
N SER A 228 5.92 -17.23 -21.27
CA SER A 228 5.27 -18.53 -21.39
C SER A 228 4.46 -18.80 -20.12
N GLU A 229 3.23 -18.29 -20.13
CA GLU A 229 2.24 -18.40 -19.06
C GLU A 229 2.14 -19.83 -18.49
N GLY A 230 2.18 -19.94 -17.16
CA GLY A 230 2.11 -21.24 -16.44
C GLY A 230 3.47 -21.91 -16.18
N THR A 231 4.53 -21.48 -16.86
CA THR A 231 5.93 -21.80 -16.51
C THR A 231 6.48 -20.75 -15.54
N PRO A 232 7.62 -20.96 -14.85
CA PRO A 232 8.34 -19.84 -14.25
C PRO A 232 8.62 -18.78 -15.31
N MET A 233 8.82 -17.51 -14.92
CA MET A 233 9.56 -16.60 -15.79
C MET A 233 11.00 -17.13 -15.87
N ILE A 234 11.25 -18.01 -16.83
CA ILE A 234 12.58 -18.37 -17.27
C ILE A 234 12.96 -17.28 -18.28
N PHE A 235 14.20 -16.79 -18.20
CA PHE A 235 14.77 -16.01 -19.30
C PHE A 235 14.72 -16.80 -20.62
N ASP A 236 14.96 -16.12 -21.75
CA ASP A 236 15.15 -16.78 -23.04
C ASP A 236 16.09 -17.98 -22.91
N GLU A 237 15.69 -19.12 -23.51
CA GLU A 237 16.45 -20.38 -23.49
C GLU A 237 17.90 -20.12 -23.96
N GLY A 238 18.84 -20.07 -23.00
CA GLY A 238 20.26 -19.76 -23.25
C GLY A 238 20.80 -18.53 -22.52
N THR A 239 19.98 -17.72 -21.84
CA THR A 239 20.47 -16.62 -21.01
C THR A 239 21.12 -17.15 -19.74
N LEU A 240 22.43 -16.94 -19.61
CA LEU A 240 23.22 -17.36 -18.44
C LEU A 240 23.59 -16.13 -17.59
N ILE A 241 23.09 -16.07 -16.37
CA ILE A 241 23.57 -15.10 -15.37
C ILE A 241 24.75 -15.72 -14.63
N LYS A 242 25.95 -15.15 -14.83
CA LYS A 242 27.14 -15.52 -14.08
C LYS A 242 27.41 -14.52 -12.96
N LEU A 243 27.51 -15.04 -11.73
CA LEU A 243 27.99 -14.34 -10.55
C LEU A 243 29.36 -14.92 -10.18
N SER A 244 30.33 -14.06 -9.89
CA SER A 244 31.71 -14.45 -9.57
C SER A 244 32.31 -13.49 -8.55
N CYS A 245 32.64 -13.99 -7.37
CA CYS A 245 33.25 -13.22 -6.29
C CYS A 245 34.58 -13.86 -5.86
N ASN A 246 35.57 -13.02 -5.57
CA ASN A 246 36.90 -13.42 -5.12
C ASN A 246 37.02 -13.53 -3.58
N GLY A 247 35.93 -13.29 -2.85
CA GLY A 247 35.89 -13.20 -1.38
C GLY A 247 36.12 -11.79 -0.80
N THR A 248 36.39 -10.78 -1.63
CA THR A 248 36.51 -9.37 -1.18
C THR A 248 35.49 -8.44 -1.83
N THR A 249 35.12 -8.70 -3.09
CA THR A 249 34.23 -7.84 -3.87
C THR A 249 32.98 -8.62 -4.29
N PRO A 250 31.81 -8.38 -3.68
CA PRO A 250 30.59 -9.08 -4.03
C PRO A 250 30.19 -8.90 -5.49
N SER A 251 29.64 -9.96 -6.09
CA SER A 251 29.08 -9.93 -7.43
C SER A 251 27.58 -9.67 -7.33
N VAL A 252 27.07 -8.62 -7.99
CA VAL A 252 25.68 -8.18 -7.86
C VAL A 252 24.99 -8.05 -9.22
N VAL A 253 23.85 -8.71 -9.35
CA VAL A 253 22.96 -8.62 -10.52
C VAL A 253 21.58 -8.18 -10.05
N ILE A 254 21.00 -7.18 -10.73
CA ILE A 254 19.64 -6.69 -10.45
C ILE A 254 18.73 -7.00 -11.63
N LEU A 255 17.58 -7.58 -11.34
CA LEU A 255 16.52 -7.91 -12.28
C LEU A 255 15.33 -6.97 -12.06
N ASP A 256 14.87 -6.35 -13.13
CA ASP A 256 13.60 -5.61 -13.19
C ASP A 256 12.60 -6.38 -14.05
N TYR A 257 11.49 -6.83 -13.43
CA TYR A 257 10.41 -7.56 -14.10
C TYR A 257 9.43 -6.64 -14.85
N GLY A 258 9.70 -5.32 -14.90
CA GLY A 258 8.88 -4.27 -15.51
C GLY A 258 7.57 -3.96 -14.75
N ARG A 259 7.10 -4.89 -13.92
CA ARG A 259 5.88 -4.82 -13.11
C ARG A 259 5.96 -5.80 -11.93
N ASN A 260 5.01 -5.70 -11.02
CA ASN A 260 4.84 -6.61 -9.91
C ASN A 260 4.48 -8.03 -10.39
N VAL A 261 5.18 -8.98 -9.77
CA VAL A 261 4.96 -10.42 -9.81
C VAL A 261 5.01 -10.97 -8.38
N GLU A 262 4.50 -12.17 -8.17
CA GLU A 262 4.51 -12.85 -6.87
C GLU A 262 4.57 -14.38 -7.06
N GLY A 263 4.86 -15.11 -5.99
CA GLY A 263 4.89 -16.57 -5.98
C GLY A 263 6.19 -17.16 -5.41
N TYR A 264 6.46 -18.42 -5.73
CA TYR A 264 7.66 -19.11 -5.25
C TYR A 264 8.88 -18.75 -6.08
N ALA A 265 9.83 -18.01 -5.48
CA ALA A 265 11.12 -17.74 -6.08
C ALA A 265 11.80 -19.05 -6.49
N THR A 266 12.24 -19.13 -7.75
CA THR A 266 12.79 -20.35 -8.36
C THR A 266 13.99 -19.98 -9.22
N PHE A 267 15.07 -20.75 -9.15
CA PHE A 267 16.24 -20.59 -10.02
C PHE A 267 16.91 -21.94 -10.32
N HIS A 268 17.59 -22.04 -11.46
CA HIS A 268 18.33 -23.24 -11.87
C HIS A 268 19.82 -22.94 -11.96
N VAL A 269 20.62 -23.70 -11.21
CA VAL A 269 22.09 -23.59 -11.19
C VAL A 269 22.67 -24.51 -12.25
N SER A 270 23.13 -23.94 -13.38
CA SER A 270 23.80 -24.68 -14.46
C SER A 270 25.23 -25.06 -14.10
N LYS A 271 25.91 -24.21 -13.31
CA LYS A 271 27.30 -24.41 -12.91
C LYS A 271 27.58 -23.73 -11.57
N ARG A 272 28.49 -24.32 -10.78
CA ARG A 272 29.09 -23.68 -9.61
C ARG A 272 30.56 -24.07 -9.45
N SER A 273 31.34 -23.24 -8.76
CA SER A 273 32.70 -23.56 -8.31
C SER A 273 33.11 -22.71 -7.12
N GLY A 274 34.07 -23.18 -6.30
CA GLY A 274 34.52 -22.46 -5.11
C GLY A 274 33.48 -22.46 -3.98
N ASP A 275 33.54 -21.43 -3.13
CA ASP A 275 32.61 -21.21 -2.02
C ASP A 275 31.40 -20.39 -2.48
N THR A 276 30.23 -20.99 -2.32
CA THR A 276 28.92 -20.49 -2.75
C THR A 276 27.93 -20.44 -1.58
N SER A 277 28.45 -20.31 -0.35
CA SER A 277 27.69 -20.26 0.90
C SER A 277 27.02 -18.91 1.21
N ALA A 278 27.47 -17.83 0.55
CA ALA A 278 26.92 -16.48 0.70
C ALA A 278 26.27 -15.98 -0.61
N PHE A 279 25.42 -16.82 -1.20
CA PHE A 279 24.49 -16.41 -2.25
C PHE A 279 23.18 -15.91 -1.62
N GLU A 280 22.73 -14.72 -1.99
CA GLU A 280 21.53 -14.07 -1.46
C GLU A 280 20.61 -13.59 -2.59
N MET A 281 19.30 -13.63 -2.34
CA MET A 281 18.26 -13.07 -3.19
C MET A 281 17.42 -12.11 -2.34
N THR A 282 17.46 -10.81 -2.64
CA THR A 282 16.64 -9.76 -2.00
C THR A 282 15.53 -9.31 -2.93
N TYR A 283 14.36 -8.96 -2.40
CA TYR A 283 13.17 -8.60 -3.19
C TYR A 283 12.67 -7.20 -2.82
N SER A 284 12.04 -6.51 -3.78
CA SER A 284 11.40 -5.21 -3.53
C SER A 284 10.34 -4.84 -4.58
N GLU A 285 9.28 -4.13 -4.18
CA GLU A 285 8.42 -3.38 -5.11
C GLU A 285 9.13 -2.18 -5.76
N THR A 286 10.10 -1.56 -5.09
CA THR A 286 10.83 -0.38 -5.59
C THR A 286 12.33 -0.61 -5.73
N ARG A 287 12.95 0.01 -6.74
CA ARG A 287 14.40 -0.03 -6.91
C ARG A 287 15.14 0.60 -5.71
N ALA A 288 14.52 1.57 -5.04
CA ALA A 288 15.11 2.32 -3.92
C ALA A 288 15.29 1.45 -2.65
N LEU A 289 14.33 0.60 -2.31
CA LEU A 289 14.41 -0.28 -1.14
C LEU A 289 15.26 -1.54 -1.41
N LEU A 290 15.55 -1.87 -2.67
CA LEU A 290 16.33 -3.06 -3.02
C LEU A 290 17.77 -3.05 -2.47
N ASP A 291 18.37 -1.87 -2.29
CA ASP A 291 19.68 -1.71 -1.68
C ASP A 291 19.63 -1.70 -0.13
N SER A 292 18.44 -1.66 0.48
CA SER A 292 18.29 -1.81 1.94
C SER A 292 18.61 -3.23 2.41
N ASP A 293 19.08 -3.33 3.66
CA ASP A 293 19.22 -4.62 4.35
C ASP A 293 17.83 -5.26 4.47
N MET A 294 17.64 -6.44 3.87
CA MET A 294 16.35 -7.15 3.74
C MET A 294 15.31 -6.50 2.79
N GLY A 295 15.72 -5.62 1.87
CA GLY A 295 14.83 -5.13 0.80
C GLY A 295 13.69 -4.25 1.32
N ASP A 296 12.45 -4.55 0.91
CA ASP A 296 11.23 -3.92 1.44
C ASP A 296 10.64 -4.65 2.68
N GLY A 297 11.45 -5.48 3.35
CA GLY A 297 11.10 -6.18 4.60
C GLY A 297 11.98 -5.80 5.82
N PRO A 298 11.76 -6.45 6.96
CA PRO A 298 10.74 -7.47 7.19
C PRO A 298 9.32 -6.88 7.28
N ILE A 299 8.33 -7.71 6.95
CA ILE A 299 6.91 -7.38 6.93
C ILE A 299 6.22 -8.05 8.14
N PRO A 300 6.21 -7.42 9.34
CA PRO A 300 5.77 -8.06 10.58
C PRO A 300 4.30 -8.49 10.60
N PHE A 301 3.45 -7.86 9.78
CA PHE A 301 2.00 -8.14 9.68
C PHE A 301 1.64 -9.15 8.59
N ALA A 302 2.63 -9.68 7.86
CA ALA A 302 2.39 -10.59 6.75
C ALA A 302 1.70 -11.89 7.20
N ALA A 303 0.48 -12.11 6.69
CA ALA A 303 -0.03 -13.44 6.46
C ALA A 303 0.56 -14.00 5.15
N ALA A 304 0.52 -15.32 4.98
CA ALA A 304 0.59 -15.93 3.65
C ALA A 304 1.90 -15.74 2.83
N MET A 305 3.03 -15.36 3.44
CA MET A 305 4.31 -15.18 2.72
C MET A 305 5.56 -15.18 3.62
N ASP A 306 6.73 -15.17 2.99
CA ASP A 306 8.03 -14.91 3.60
C ASP A 306 8.09 -13.49 4.20
N THR A 307 8.28 -13.40 5.52
CA THR A 307 8.32 -12.13 6.25
C THR A 307 9.54 -11.29 5.87
N TYR A 308 10.70 -11.90 5.64
CA TYR A 308 11.98 -11.20 5.69
C TYR A 308 12.47 -10.66 4.34
N ARG A 309 11.82 -10.98 3.21
CA ARG A 309 12.10 -10.37 1.89
C ARG A 309 13.57 -10.48 1.45
N ILE A 310 14.28 -11.46 2.00
CA ILE A 310 15.61 -11.91 1.59
C ILE A 310 15.73 -13.41 1.88
N ASN A 311 16.31 -14.15 0.94
CA ASN A 311 16.65 -15.56 1.12
C ASN A 311 18.16 -15.75 0.92
N ARG A 312 18.77 -16.57 1.77
CA ARG A 312 20.20 -16.91 1.75
C ARG A 312 20.36 -18.39 1.44
N TYR A 313 21.34 -18.74 0.61
CA TYR A 313 21.54 -20.11 0.14
C TYR A 313 23.00 -20.51 0.22
N ASN A 314 23.23 -21.76 0.61
CA ASN A 314 24.47 -22.46 0.35
C ASN A 314 24.27 -23.38 -0.86
N ILE A 315 24.78 -22.95 -2.02
CA ILE A 315 24.58 -23.65 -3.29
C ILE A 315 25.59 -24.80 -3.38
N THR A 316 25.16 -26.02 -3.04
CA THR A 316 25.99 -27.23 -3.08
C THR A 316 25.85 -28.02 -4.39
N GLU A 317 24.69 -27.96 -5.04
CA GLU A 317 24.28 -28.83 -6.15
C GLU A 317 23.90 -28.04 -7.41
N GLN A 318 24.09 -28.65 -8.58
CA GLN A 318 23.61 -28.12 -9.87
C GLN A 318 22.17 -28.62 -10.10
N LYS A 319 21.19 -27.84 -9.66
CA LYS A 319 19.76 -28.18 -9.74
C LYS A 319 18.88 -26.94 -9.79
N THR A 320 17.58 -27.18 -9.98
CA THR A 320 16.54 -26.18 -9.71
C THR A 320 16.28 -26.10 -8.21
N TYR A 321 16.40 -24.90 -7.66
CA TYR A 321 15.98 -24.51 -6.33
C TYR A 321 14.63 -23.77 -6.44
N THR A 322 13.66 -24.12 -5.58
CA THR A 322 12.39 -23.40 -5.42
C THR A 322 12.19 -23.17 -3.93
N ASN A 323 11.83 -21.95 -3.54
CA ASN A 323 11.61 -21.62 -2.14
C ASN A 323 10.34 -22.27 -1.59
N ARG A 324 10.38 -22.62 -0.30
CA ARG A 324 9.21 -23.15 0.43
C ARG A 324 8.15 -22.07 0.68
N LEU A 325 8.58 -20.83 0.90
CA LEU A 325 7.71 -19.69 1.17
C LEU A 325 7.48 -18.85 -0.09
N ILE A 326 6.28 -18.29 -0.19
CA ILE A 326 5.91 -17.35 -1.26
C ILE A 326 6.57 -16.00 -0.99
N GLN A 327 7.10 -15.36 -2.03
CA GLN A 327 7.37 -13.93 -2.03
C GLN A 327 6.13 -13.21 -2.57
N GLY A 328 5.53 -12.34 -1.75
CA GLY A 328 4.46 -11.43 -2.20
C GLY A 328 4.96 -10.42 -3.23
N GLY A 329 4.06 -9.58 -3.73
CA GLY A 329 4.29 -8.59 -4.80
C GLY A 329 5.67 -7.94 -4.78
N LEU A 330 6.38 -8.03 -5.91
CA LEU A 330 7.70 -7.43 -6.11
C LEU A 330 7.93 -7.14 -7.60
N ARG A 331 8.64 -6.06 -7.91
CA ARG A 331 9.10 -5.73 -9.28
C ARG A 331 10.59 -5.97 -9.46
N TYR A 332 11.36 -5.85 -8.37
CA TYR A 332 12.81 -5.90 -8.38
C TYR A 332 13.35 -7.07 -7.56
N GLN A 333 14.41 -7.67 -8.07
CA GLN A 333 15.15 -8.74 -7.40
C GLN A 333 16.65 -8.51 -7.53
N LYS A 334 17.37 -8.59 -6.41
CA LYS A 334 18.83 -8.45 -6.33
C LYS A 334 19.43 -9.80 -6.01
N LEU A 335 20.33 -10.27 -6.87
CA LEU A 335 21.16 -11.44 -6.67
C LEU A 335 22.52 -10.96 -6.18
N ASN A 336 23.02 -11.51 -5.07
CA ASN A 336 24.29 -11.13 -4.47
C ASN A 336 25.11 -12.40 -4.18
N LEU A 337 26.34 -12.49 -4.68
CA LEU A 337 27.30 -13.53 -4.28
C LEU A 337 28.47 -12.86 -3.56
N SER A 338 28.59 -13.11 -2.25
CA SER A 338 29.62 -12.50 -1.40
C SER A 338 30.75 -13.46 -1.01
N SER A 339 30.62 -14.77 -1.27
CA SER A 339 31.64 -15.80 -0.97
C SER A 339 32.60 -16.03 -2.14
N ALA A 340 33.77 -16.61 -1.86
CA ALA A 340 34.84 -16.81 -2.85
C ALA A 340 34.55 -17.97 -3.83
N GLY A 341 33.68 -17.73 -4.80
CA GLY A 341 33.25 -18.71 -5.80
C GLY A 341 32.51 -18.12 -6.99
N GLU A 342 32.01 -19.02 -7.83
CA GLU A 342 31.17 -18.71 -9.00
C GLU A 342 29.85 -19.48 -8.92
N VAL A 343 28.75 -18.83 -9.32
CA VAL A 343 27.44 -19.43 -9.58
C VAL A 343 26.99 -18.98 -10.97
N GLU A 344 26.49 -19.93 -11.77
CA GLU A 344 25.89 -19.67 -13.08
C GLU A 344 24.44 -20.14 -13.05
N LEU A 345 23.53 -19.26 -13.45
CA LEU A 345 22.09 -19.52 -13.47
C LEU A 345 21.59 -19.52 -14.91
N SER A 346 20.96 -20.61 -15.34
CA SER A 346 20.33 -20.73 -16.68
C SER A 346 18.80 -20.53 -16.65
N GLY A 347 18.28 -20.02 -15.54
CA GLY A 347 16.87 -19.68 -15.36
C GLY A 347 16.63 -19.18 -13.94
N ILE A 348 15.85 -18.11 -13.79
CA ILE A 348 15.44 -17.56 -12.49
C ILE A 348 14.20 -16.69 -12.67
N GLY A 349 13.23 -16.85 -11.76
CA GLY A 349 11.97 -16.12 -11.73
C GLY A 349 11.07 -16.62 -10.62
N PHE A 350 9.75 -16.60 -10.85
CA PHE A 350 8.73 -17.02 -9.89
C PHE A 350 7.78 -18.03 -10.50
N LYS A 351 7.39 -19.05 -9.73
CA LYS A 351 6.20 -19.86 -9.99
C LYS A 351 5.00 -19.14 -9.36
N PRO A 352 4.07 -18.58 -10.15
CA PRO A 352 3.00 -17.73 -9.62
C PRO A 352 2.03 -18.53 -8.72
N THR A 353 1.48 -17.86 -7.71
CA THR A 353 0.44 -18.43 -6.83
C THR A 353 -0.96 -17.85 -7.07
N VAL A 354 -1.04 -16.74 -7.79
CA VAL A 354 -2.27 -16.10 -8.28
C VAL A 354 -2.36 -16.11 -9.82
N SER A 355 -3.46 -15.60 -10.37
CA SER A 355 -3.73 -15.62 -11.82
C SER A 355 -2.67 -14.87 -12.64
N SER A 356 -2.11 -15.57 -13.63
CA SER A 356 -1.19 -15.00 -14.63
C SER A 356 -1.85 -14.66 -15.97
N THR A 357 -3.18 -14.82 -16.09
CA THR A 357 -3.94 -14.57 -17.34
C THR A 357 -3.62 -13.18 -17.92
N PRO A 358 -3.31 -13.07 -19.23
CA PRO A 358 -3.08 -11.77 -19.86
C PRO A 358 -4.28 -10.84 -19.72
N ILE A 359 -4.03 -9.54 -19.52
CA ILE A 359 -5.10 -8.53 -19.39
C ILE A 359 -6.03 -8.51 -20.62
N ALA A 360 -5.48 -8.76 -21.82
CA ALA A 360 -6.25 -8.87 -23.07
C ALA A 360 -7.10 -10.16 -23.18
N ALA A 361 -6.89 -11.14 -22.31
CA ALA A 361 -7.60 -12.42 -22.24
C ALA A 361 -8.57 -12.52 -21.04
N LEU A 362 -8.67 -11.47 -20.21
CA LEU A 362 -9.63 -11.42 -19.11
C LEU A 362 -11.09 -11.43 -19.63
N PRO A 363 -12.06 -11.87 -18.80
CA PRO A 363 -13.48 -11.80 -19.16
C PRO A 363 -13.93 -10.38 -19.50
N GLY A 364 -13.49 -9.40 -18.70
CA GLY A 364 -13.75 -7.98 -18.90
C GLY A 364 -12.67 -7.29 -19.73
N SER A 365 -13.03 -6.19 -20.40
CA SER A 365 -12.08 -5.35 -21.14
C SER A 365 -12.57 -3.91 -21.28
N PHE A 366 -11.63 -2.98 -21.37
CA PHE A 366 -11.89 -1.57 -21.66
C PHE A 366 -10.75 -0.99 -22.52
N SER A 367 -11.12 -0.13 -23.47
CA SER A 367 -10.19 0.72 -24.20
C SER A 367 -10.93 1.96 -24.71
N CYS A 368 -10.26 3.11 -24.75
CA CYS A 368 -10.79 4.37 -25.23
C CYS A 368 -9.71 5.19 -25.94
N SER A 369 -10.10 6.35 -26.48
CA SER A 369 -9.19 7.27 -27.17
C SER A 369 -8.10 7.88 -26.28
N ASP A 370 -8.21 7.77 -24.95
CA ASP A 370 -7.23 8.26 -24.00
C ASP A 370 -6.28 7.13 -23.55
N PRO A 371 -4.98 7.21 -23.87
CA PRO A 371 -4.01 6.18 -23.49
C PRO A 371 -3.70 6.14 -21.99
N VAL A 372 -4.01 7.19 -21.22
CA VAL A 372 -3.88 7.20 -19.75
C VAL A 372 -4.99 6.36 -19.13
N LEU A 373 -6.25 6.60 -19.50
CA LEU A 373 -7.38 5.83 -18.98
C LEU A 373 -7.27 4.33 -19.34
N ASN A 374 -6.71 4.01 -20.51
CA ASN A 374 -6.39 2.63 -20.89
C ASN A 374 -5.41 1.96 -19.92
N ARG A 375 -4.33 2.65 -19.53
CA ARG A 375 -3.36 2.13 -18.54
C ARG A 375 -3.98 2.02 -17.15
N ILE A 376 -4.76 3.01 -16.72
CA ILE A 376 -5.46 3.00 -15.43
C ILE A 376 -6.33 1.75 -15.30
N TRP A 377 -7.16 1.44 -16.30
CA TRP A 377 -8.00 0.24 -16.27
C TRP A 377 -7.16 -1.05 -16.24
N GLN A 378 -6.12 -1.15 -17.08
CA GLN A 378 -5.26 -2.33 -17.15
C GLN A 378 -4.49 -2.59 -15.85
N VAL A 379 -3.98 -1.54 -15.21
CA VAL A 379 -3.24 -1.59 -13.94
C VAL A 379 -4.17 -1.95 -12.78
N GLY A 380 -5.41 -1.45 -12.76
CA GLY A 380 -6.39 -1.81 -11.75
C GLY A 380 -6.84 -3.28 -11.89
N ALA A 381 -7.12 -3.75 -13.11
CA ALA A 381 -7.36 -5.17 -13.39
C ALA A 381 -6.18 -6.06 -12.97
N ARG A 382 -4.93 -5.63 -13.24
CA ARG A 382 -3.71 -6.35 -12.82
C ARG A 382 -3.54 -6.39 -11.30
N THR A 383 -3.90 -5.30 -10.61
CA THR A 383 -3.88 -5.23 -9.14
C THR A 383 -4.82 -6.29 -8.56
N THR A 384 -6.03 -6.40 -9.10
CA THR A 384 -7.03 -7.40 -8.66
C THR A 384 -6.57 -8.83 -8.86
N GLN A 385 -5.95 -9.18 -9.99
CA GLN A 385 -5.35 -10.51 -10.17
C GLN A 385 -4.31 -10.85 -9.11
N LEU A 386 -3.55 -9.87 -8.62
CA LEU A 386 -2.48 -10.07 -7.65
C LEU A 386 -3.01 -10.14 -6.20
N THR A 387 -4.26 -9.74 -5.96
CA THR A 387 -4.94 -9.84 -4.66
C THR A 387 -5.97 -10.97 -4.58
N GLU A 388 -6.29 -11.65 -5.69
CA GLU A 388 -7.19 -12.82 -5.75
C GLU A 388 -6.41 -14.13 -5.49
N ILE A 389 -6.39 -14.59 -4.23
CA ILE A 389 -5.67 -15.80 -3.77
C ILE A 389 -6.57 -17.05 -3.93
N PRO A 390 -6.20 -18.05 -4.74
CA PRO A 390 -7.00 -19.27 -4.93
C PRO A 390 -7.09 -20.12 -3.66
N ALA A 391 -8.17 -20.89 -3.50
CA ALA A 391 -8.30 -21.83 -2.36
C ALA A 391 -7.17 -22.87 -2.35
N ASN A 392 -6.67 -23.18 -1.15
CA ASN A 392 -5.60 -24.16 -0.88
C ASN A 392 -4.28 -23.87 -1.63
N SER A 393 -3.98 -22.61 -1.94
CA SER A 393 -2.76 -22.22 -2.68
C SER A 393 -1.59 -21.79 -1.80
N LEU A 394 -1.83 -21.56 -0.50
CA LEU A 394 -0.80 -21.11 0.43
C LEU A 394 -0.06 -22.30 1.08
N PRO A 395 1.28 -22.22 1.26
CA PRO A 395 2.08 -23.28 1.88
C PRO A 395 1.98 -23.25 3.41
N ASP A 396 2.39 -24.35 4.04
CA ASP A 396 2.62 -24.36 5.49
C ASP A 396 3.91 -23.61 5.83
N PHE A 397 3.78 -22.58 6.68
CA PHE A 397 4.90 -21.70 7.05
C PHE A 397 5.81 -22.31 8.12
N TRP A 398 5.27 -23.17 8.99
CA TRP A 398 6.03 -24.04 9.88
C TRP A 398 6.16 -25.44 9.26
N VAL A 399 7.27 -26.12 9.51
CA VAL A 399 7.43 -27.54 9.14
C VAL A 399 7.13 -28.37 10.37
N ILE A 400 5.99 -29.07 10.37
CA ILE A 400 5.62 -29.96 11.48
C ILE A 400 6.37 -31.29 11.35
N THR A 401 6.94 -31.77 12.45
CA THR A 401 7.71 -33.01 12.54
C THR A 401 7.27 -33.81 13.77
N ASP A 402 7.62 -35.10 13.85
CA ASP A 402 7.32 -35.96 15.00
C ASP A 402 7.85 -35.39 16.34
N GLU A 403 8.94 -34.58 16.27
CA GLU A 403 9.58 -33.92 17.41
C GLU A 403 9.01 -32.53 17.75
N GLY A 404 8.10 -31.98 16.93
CA GLY A 404 7.53 -30.64 17.10
C GLY A 404 7.57 -29.77 15.83
N ALA A 405 7.28 -28.48 15.98
CA ALA A 405 7.27 -27.51 14.88
C ALA A 405 8.66 -26.90 14.64
N PHE A 406 9.23 -27.11 13.46
CA PHE A 406 10.43 -26.42 13.00
C PHE A 406 10.07 -25.09 12.34
N ILE A 407 10.73 -24.02 12.79
CA ILE A 407 10.54 -22.65 12.30
C ILE A 407 11.90 -22.05 11.96
N GLU A 408 12.00 -21.42 10.78
CA GLU A 408 13.20 -20.77 10.23
C GLU A 408 12.82 -19.39 9.70
N SER A 409 13.62 -18.35 10.01
CA SER A 409 13.50 -16.98 9.44
C SER A 409 12.05 -16.52 9.15
N LEU A 410 11.20 -16.52 10.18
CA LEU A 410 9.78 -16.21 10.07
C LEU A 410 9.31 -15.46 11.32
N ALA A 411 8.59 -14.36 11.14
CA ALA A 411 8.00 -13.63 12.27
C ALA A 411 6.95 -14.50 13.01
N PRO A 412 6.88 -14.42 14.34
CA PRO A 412 5.90 -15.18 15.11
C PRO A 412 4.45 -14.92 14.71
N GLN A 413 3.66 -15.99 14.61
CA GLN A 413 2.21 -15.89 14.46
C GLN A 413 1.51 -16.21 15.79
N PRO A 414 0.45 -15.47 16.17
CA PRO A 414 -0.19 -15.54 17.47
C PRO A 414 -1.11 -16.77 17.62
N LEU A 415 -1.20 -17.33 18.82
CA LEU A 415 -2.24 -18.28 19.18
C LEU A 415 -3.61 -17.61 19.06
N ASN A 416 -4.47 -18.15 18.20
CA ASN A 416 -5.82 -17.71 17.92
C ASN A 416 -6.85 -18.59 18.65
N ALA A 417 -7.48 -18.01 19.68
CA ALA A 417 -8.66 -18.56 20.33
C ALA A 417 -9.53 -17.41 20.86
N ASP A 418 -10.83 -17.65 21.07
CA ASP A 418 -11.76 -16.61 21.50
C ASP A 418 -11.39 -15.98 22.85
N PHE A 419 -10.69 -16.71 23.73
CA PHE A 419 -10.18 -16.18 25.00
C PHE A 419 -8.86 -15.41 24.86
N ALA A 420 -8.13 -15.60 23.76
CA ALA A 420 -6.74 -15.18 23.59
C ALA A 420 -6.60 -13.69 23.24
N THR A 421 -7.59 -13.14 22.56
CA THR A 421 -7.62 -11.77 22.02
C THR A 421 -7.68 -10.67 23.09
N SER A 422 -8.09 -11.01 24.33
CA SER A 422 -8.18 -10.07 25.45
C SER A 422 -7.25 -10.42 26.62
N MET A 423 -6.27 -11.31 26.43
CA MET A 423 -5.36 -11.74 27.49
C MET A 423 -4.37 -10.64 27.86
N THR A 424 -4.24 -10.33 29.15
CA THR A 424 -3.30 -9.29 29.66
C THR A 424 -2.34 -9.82 30.73
N ALA A 425 -2.53 -11.05 31.22
CA ALA A 425 -1.61 -11.74 32.12
C ALA A 425 -1.75 -13.26 31.99
N TYR A 426 -0.61 -13.97 31.93
CA TYR A 426 -0.53 -15.41 31.77
C TYR A 426 0.89 -15.93 32.02
N ASP A 427 1.01 -17.25 32.22
CA ASP A 427 2.28 -17.97 32.19
C ASP A 427 2.36 -18.79 30.90
N LEU A 428 3.48 -18.67 30.18
CA LEU A 428 3.77 -19.39 28.94
C LEU A 428 4.99 -20.29 29.17
N GLU A 429 4.86 -21.57 28.87
CA GLU A 429 5.96 -22.54 28.94
C GLU A 429 6.08 -23.30 27.61
N PHE A 430 7.31 -23.52 27.12
CA PHE A 430 7.58 -24.36 25.97
C PHE A 430 9.00 -24.94 26.00
N SER A 431 9.20 -26.07 25.33
CA SER A 431 10.53 -26.61 25.04
C SER A 431 10.99 -26.16 23.66
N VAL A 432 12.25 -25.74 23.54
CA VAL A 432 12.86 -25.29 22.28
C VAL A 432 14.22 -25.95 22.05
N ARG A 433 14.50 -26.38 20.82
CA ARG A 433 15.81 -26.86 20.37
C ARG A 433 16.34 -25.91 19.30
N PRO A 434 17.20 -24.94 19.65
CA PRO A 434 17.76 -24.00 18.69
C PRO A 434 18.70 -24.74 17.74
N ILE A 435 18.47 -24.63 16.42
CA ILE A 435 19.27 -25.31 15.39
C ILE A 435 20.33 -24.37 14.83
N MET A 436 19.96 -23.12 14.50
CA MET A 436 20.89 -22.08 14.08
C MET A 436 20.66 -20.79 14.87
N ASN A 437 21.74 -20.24 15.42
CA ASN A 437 21.88 -18.91 16.05
C ASN A 437 20.97 -18.57 17.25
N GLY A 438 19.80 -19.19 17.42
CA GLY A 438 18.85 -18.90 18.50
C GLY A 438 17.39 -19.04 18.06
N PHE A 439 16.48 -18.32 18.72
CA PHE A 439 15.02 -18.38 18.48
C PHE A 439 14.32 -17.09 18.91
N GLY A 440 13.03 -16.95 18.60
CA GLY A 440 12.22 -15.81 19.07
C GLY A 440 10.76 -16.18 19.34
N PHE A 441 10.07 -15.36 20.11
CA PHE A 441 8.64 -15.52 20.41
C PHE A 441 8.01 -14.17 20.74
N THR A 442 6.74 -13.97 20.41
CA THR A 442 5.96 -12.80 20.86
C THR A 442 5.18 -13.11 22.12
N VAL A 443 4.94 -12.09 22.94
CA VAL A 443 3.95 -12.08 24.04
C VAL A 443 3.12 -10.79 23.96
N LEU A 444 1.91 -10.80 24.52
CA LEU A 444 0.90 -9.74 24.31
C LEU A 444 0.70 -9.48 22.81
N SER A 445 0.53 -10.57 22.05
CA SER A 445 0.44 -10.57 20.59
C SER A 445 -1.01 -10.57 20.14
N ASP A 446 -1.43 -9.53 19.44
CA ASP A 446 -2.74 -9.48 18.79
C ASP A 446 -2.81 -10.43 17.56
N THR A 447 -3.99 -10.55 16.95
CA THR A 447 -4.23 -11.43 15.80
C THR A 447 -3.52 -11.01 14.52
N ILE A 448 -3.09 -9.75 14.39
CA ILE A 448 -2.26 -9.27 13.28
C ILE A 448 -0.76 -9.44 13.54
N ALA A 449 -0.37 -10.13 14.63
CA ALA A 449 1.00 -10.38 15.06
C ALA A 449 1.77 -9.14 15.55
N SER A 450 1.08 -8.11 16.04
CA SER A 450 1.70 -7.02 16.81
C SER A 450 1.78 -7.39 18.28
N GLY A 451 2.93 -7.20 18.92
CA GLY A 451 3.11 -7.50 20.35
C GLY A 451 4.46 -7.07 20.90
N VAL A 452 4.98 -7.83 21.87
CA VAL A 452 6.36 -7.72 22.37
C VAL A 452 7.15 -8.92 21.90
N TYR A 453 8.07 -8.73 20.96
CA TYR A 453 8.97 -9.77 20.46
C TYR A 453 10.18 -9.94 21.38
N ILE A 454 10.35 -11.14 21.91
CA ILE A 454 11.50 -11.55 22.71
C ILE A 454 12.42 -12.38 21.82
N PHE A 455 13.63 -11.86 21.60
CA PHE A 455 14.65 -12.46 20.76
C PHE A 455 15.76 -13.04 21.61
N VAL A 456 16.08 -14.33 21.42
CA VAL A 456 17.15 -15.05 22.13
C VAL A 456 18.22 -15.42 21.13
N ASN A 457 19.38 -14.75 21.21
CA ASN A 457 20.51 -14.97 20.31
C ASN A 457 21.62 -15.73 21.05
N ALA A 458 21.73 -17.02 20.74
CA ALA A 458 22.75 -17.90 21.31
C ALA A 458 24.16 -17.56 20.78
N ALA A 459 24.26 -17.17 19.50
CA ALA A 459 25.54 -16.91 18.82
C ALA A 459 26.35 -15.76 19.44
N ASN A 460 25.68 -14.74 20.02
CA ASN A 460 26.34 -13.65 20.76
C ASN A 460 25.98 -13.63 22.26
N SER A 461 25.29 -14.67 22.75
CA SER A 461 24.83 -14.82 24.14
C SER A 461 24.00 -13.64 24.65
N SER A 462 23.01 -13.16 23.89
CA SER A 462 22.14 -12.04 24.26
C SER A 462 20.65 -12.37 24.21
N ILE A 463 19.85 -11.58 24.94
CA ILE A 463 18.39 -11.58 24.90
C ILE A 463 17.87 -10.15 24.89
N SER A 464 16.85 -9.87 24.07
CA SER A 464 16.25 -8.54 23.96
C SER A 464 14.74 -8.59 23.75
N ALA A 465 14.06 -7.50 24.12
CA ALA A 465 12.64 -7.28 23.87
C ALA A 465 12.45 -6.11 22.91
N HIS A 466 11.55 -6.27 21.95
CA HIS A 466 11.27 -5.34 20.86
C HIS A 466 9.75 -5.15 20.71
N ALA A 467 9.33 -4.04 20.10
CA ALA A 467 7.92 -3.81 19.77
C ALA A 467 7.60 -4.39 18.39
N GLY A 468 6.42 -5.00 18.24
CA GLY A 468 6.03 -5.76 17.05
C GLY A 468 6.47 -7.22 17.12
N SER A 469 6.80 -7.83 15.98
CA SER A 469 7.16 -9.25 15.82
C SER A 469 8.59 -9.52 15.34
N THR A 470 9.46 -8.51 15.31
CA THR A 470 10.87 -8.67 14.87
C THR A 470 11.85 -7.86 15.73
N GLU A 471 13.14 -8.21 15.65
CA GLU A 471 14.25 -7.53 16.34
C GLU A 471 14.62 -6.15 15.74
N ARG A 472 13.91 -5.69 14.71
CA ARG A 472 14.22 -4.44 13.99
C ARG A 472 13.92 -3.17 14.78
N SER A 473 12.95 -3.19 15.69
CA SER A 473 12.68 -2.01 16.52
C SER A 473 13.89 -1.73 17.43
N LYS A 474 14.03 -0.48 17.88
CA LYS A 474 14.90 -0.19 19.04
C LYS A 474 14.49 -1.12 20.20
N PRO A 475 15.43 -1.79 20.89
CA PRO A 475 15.09 -2.65 22.02
C PRO A 475 14.40 -1.85 23.13
N ILE A 476 13.30 -2.39 23.65
CA ILE A 476 12.64 -1.96 24.89
C ILE A 476 13.57 -2.26 26.07
N ALA A 477 14.17 -3.46 26.05
CA ALA A 477 15.16 -3.91 27.01
C ALA A 477 16.13 -4.90 26.35
N SER A 478 17.32 -5.08 26.93
CA SER A 478 18.29 -6.10 26.52
C SER A 478 19.15 -6.54 27.70
N ALA A 479 19.61 -7.79 27.67
CA ALA A 479 20.52 -8.36 28.65
C ALA A 479 21.49 -9.35 27.98
N LYS A 480 22.59 -9.65 28.68
CA LYS A 480 23.47 -10.78 28.34
C LYS A 480 22.91 -12.04 29.00
N LEU A 481 22.88 -13.15 28.27
CA LEU A 481 22.51 -14.45 28.81
C LEU A 481 23.55 -14.90 29.85
N THR A 482 23.05 -15.35 31.01
CA THR A 482 23.85 -15.79 32.15
C THR A 482 24.27 -17.26 32.08
N SER A 483 23.62 -18.03 31.21
CA SER A 483 23.94 -19.41 30.85
C SER A 483 24.10 -19.53 29.33
N ASN A 484 24.93 -20.49 28.88
CA ASN A 484 25.07 -20.78 27.45
C ASN A 484 23.87 -21.59 26.95
N ILE A 485 23.05 -20.98 26.09
CA ILE A 485 22.09 -21.69 25.26
C ILE A 485 22.86 -22.51 24.23
N THR A 486 22.67 -23.83 24.24
CA THR A 486 23.45 -24.78 23.45
C THR A 486 22.65 -25.21 22.22
N LEU A 487 23.23 -25.03 21.04
CA LEU A 487 22.57 -25.46 19.79
C LEU A 487 22.38 -26.99 19.78
N ASN A 488 21.30 -27.44 19.15
CA ASN A 488 20.87 -28.83 19.04
C ASN A 488 20.55 -29.54 20.37
N GLN A 489 20.39 -28.80 21.47
CA GLN A 489 19.87 -29.33 22.74
C GLN A 489 18.52 -28.72 23.09
N TRP A 490 17.69 -29.48 23.81
CA TRP A 490 16.40 -29.03 24.30
C TRP A 490 16.58 -28.15 25.55
N HIS A 491 16.00 -26.95 25.50
CA HIS A 491 15.92 -25.99 26.59
C HIS A 491 14.45 -25.73 26.95
N THR A 492 14.14 -25.52 28.22
CA THR A 492 12.78 -25.16 28.66
C THR A 492 12.68 -23.67 28.94
N VAL A 493 11.79 -22.98 28.22
CA VAL A 493 11.52 -21.55 28.38
C VAL A 493 10.23 -21.38 29.16
N HIS A 494 10.27 -20.55 30.22
CA HIS A 494 9.09 -20.16 30.98
C HIS A 494 9.03 -18.63 31.07
N SER A 495 7.97 -18.04 30.55
CA SER A 495 7.71 -16.60 30.58
C SER A 495 6.47 -16.29 31.41
N THR A 496 6.63 -15.53 32.49
CA THR A 496 5.49 -14.92 33.21
C THR A 496 5.23 -13.56 32.62
N VAL A 497 4.06 -13.40 32.02
CA VAL A 497 3.60 -12.19 31.35
C VAL A 497 2.55 -11.52 32.23
N LYS A 498 2.79 -10.25 32.55
CA LYS A 498 1.78 -9.30 33.03
C LYS A 498 1.85 -8.07 32.14
N MET A 499 0.72 -7.43 31.90
CA MET A 499 0.60 -6.30 30.96
C MET A 499 1.79 -5.33 30.97
N ALA A 500 2.21 -4.86 32.15
CA ALA A 500 3.36 -3.96 32.28
C ALA A 500 4.71 -4.66 32.50
N ASP A 501 4.74 -5.88 33.05
CA ASP A 501 5.94 -6.55 33.57
C ASP A 501 6.09 -7.97 33.02
N ILE A 502 7.19 -8.22 32.32
CA ILE A 502 7.47 -9.51 31.67
C ILE A 502 8.79 -10.06 32.21
N SER A 503 8.82 -11.36 32.50
CA SER A 503 10.03 -12.07 32.93
C SER A 503 10.18 -13.41 32.22
N VAL A 504 11.42 -13.78 31.90
CA VAL A 504 11.77 -15.00 31.17
C VAL A 504 12.81 -15.79 31.97
N ARG A 505 12.55 -17.09 32.12
CA ARG A 505 13.49 -18.09 32.62
C ARG A 505 13.81 -19.07 31.51
N ILE A 506 15.05 -19.54 31.47
CA ILE A 506 15.46 -20.66 30.62
C ILE A 506 16.15 -21.69 31.52
N ASP A 507 15.73 -22.95 31.42
CA ASP A 507 16.16 -24.07 32.27
C ASP A 507 16.04 -23.78 33.78
N GLY A 508 14.96 -23.07 34.14
CA GLY A 508 14.68 -22.62 35.51
C GLY A 508 15.48 -21.38 35.96
N VAL A 509 16.53 -20.98 35.24
CA VAL A 509 17.37 -19.82 35.56
C VAL A 509 16.70 -18.52 35.04
N PRO A 510 16.49 -17.49 35.88
CA PRO A 510 16.05 -16.17 35.41
C PRO A 510 17.12 -15.53 34.52
N VAL A 511 16.78 -15.25 33.27
CA VAL A 511 17.70 -14.65 32.28
C VAL A 511 17.32 -13.22 31.90
N PHE A 512 16.05 -12.84 32.04
CA PHE A 512 15.56 -11.55 31.59
C PHE A 512 14.29 -11.12 32.34
N SER A 513 14.19 -9.84 32.68
CA SER A 513 13.00 -9.23 33.28
C SER A 513 12.99 -7.74 32.93
N PHE A 514 11.85 -7.23 32.49
CA PHE A 514 11.70 -5.85 32.05
C PHE A 514 10.24 -5.39 32.17
N SER A 515 10.05 -4.08 32.18
CA SER A 515 8.73 -3.46 32.09
C SER A 515 8.54 -2.78 30.73
N GLN A 516 7.32 -2.70 30.23
CA GLN A 516 7.02 -2.21 28.88
C GLN A 516 5.63 -1.54 28.77
N SER A 517 5.43 -0.79 27.70
CA SER A 517 4.16 -0.10 27.37
C SER A 517 3.90 -0.06 25.85
N ALA A 518 4.45 -1.02 25.10
CA ALA A 518 4.37 -1.09 23.65
C ALA A 518 3.15 -1.90 23.16
N ALA A 519 2.78 -2.97 23.88
CA ALA A 519 1.56 -3.75 23.64
C ALA A 519 0.88 -4.08 24.97
N PHE A 520 -0.45 -4.22 25.00
CA PHE A 520 -1.20 -4.32 26.26
C PHE A 520 -2.05 -5.59 26.41
N TYR A 521 -2.32 -6.29 25.32
CA TYR A 521 -3.20 -7.45 25.29
C TYR A 521 -2.79 -8.42 24.18
N GLY A 522 -3.31 -9.65 24.24
CA GLY A 522 -3.10 -10.68 23.23
C GLY A 522 -2.38 -11.90 23.79
N SER A 523 -2.11 -12.85 22.90
CA SER A 523 -1.55 -14.16 23.22
C SER A 523 -0.03 -14.19 22.98
N PHE A 524 0.50 -15.34 22.60
CA PHE A 524 1.90 -15.52 22.26
C PHE A 524 2.01 -16.11 20.86
N GLY A 525 3.17 -15.93 20.22
CA GLY A 525 3.52 -16.59 18.97
C GLY A 525 4.94 -17.13 19.00
N LEU A 526 5.24 -18.12 18.17
CA LEU A 526 6.59 -18.71 18.04
C LEU A 526 7.19 -18.41 16.67
N GLY A 527 8.49 -18.09 16.62
CA GLY A 527 9.16 -17.70 15.37
C GLY A 527 10.68 -17.74 15.45
N ALA A 528 11.33 -17.20 14.41
CA ALA A 528 12.78 -17.12 14.33
C ALA A 528 13.22 -15.89 13.52
N SER A 529 14.23 -15.18 14.01
CA SER A 529 14.85 -14.05 13.30
C SER A 529 15.52 -14.49 11.99
N LEU A 530 15.88 -13.55 11.10
CA LEU A 530 16.58 -13.88 9.86
C LEU A 530 17.87 -14.65 10.13
N GLY A 531 18.03 -15.82 9.52
CA GLY A 531 19.18 -16.70 9.71
C GLY A 531 19.16 -17.47 11.03
N HIS A 532 18.06 -17.42 11.79
CA HIS A 532 17.82 -18.26 12.95
C HIS A 532 16.85 -19.40 12.59
N SER A 533 16.95 -20.52 13.30
CA SER A 533 15.97 -21.61 13.22
C SER A 533 15.95 -22.46 14.50
N ALA A 534 14.79 -23.01 14.84
CA ALA A 534 14.59 -23.86 16.02
C ALA A 534 13.42 -24.83 15.85
N LEU A 535 13.43 -25.96 16.58
CA LEU A 535 12.22 -26.75 16.84
C LEU A 535 11.56 -26.31 18.15
N PHE A 536 10.24 -26.32 18.18
CA PHE A 536 9.42 -26.01 19.35
C PHE A 536 8.46 -27.18 19.66
N THR A 537 8.31 -27.53 20.94
CA THR A 537 7.40 -28.59 21.40
C THR A 537 6.93 -28.30 22.84
N ASN A 538 6.01 -29.12 23.36
CA ASN A 538 5.48 -29.07 24.72
C ASN A 538 5.00 -27.67 25.15
N VAL A 539 4.34 -26.96 24.23
CA VAL A 539 3.84 -25.60 24.48
C VAL A 539 2.64 -25.67 25.42
N SER A 540 2.61 -24.79 26.42
CA SER A 540 1.44 -24.60 27.26
C SER A 540 1.24 -23.17 27.74
N LEU A 541 -0.03 -22.82 27.94
CA LEU A 541 -0.49 -21.51 28.35
C LEU A 541 -1.36 -21.64 29.60
N GLY A 542 -0.95 -21.00 30.70
CA GLY A 542 -1.69 -20.91 31.95
C GLY A 542 -2.28 -19.52 32.16
N VAL A 543 -3.59 -19.44 32.43
CA VAL A 543 -4.28 -18.18 32.77
C VAL A 543 -4.93 -18.35 34.13
N SER A 544 -4.57 -17.50 35.10
CA SER A 544 -5.09 -17.55 36.48
C SER A 544 -5.00 -18.95 37.13
N GLY A 545 -3.92 -19.69 36.85
CA GLY A 545 -3.69 -21.05 37.37
C GLY A 545 -4.44 -22.17 36.61
N LYS A 546 -5.23 -21.85 35.59
CA LYS A 546 -5.89 -22.84 34.71
C LYS A 546 -5.09 -23.01 33.41
N LYS A 547 -4.81 -24.25 33.01
CA LYS A 547 -4.23 -24.56 31.70
C LYS A 547 -5.29 -24.30 30.61
N MET A 548 -5.00 -23.36 29.71
CA MET A 548 -5.91 -22.90 28.64
C MET A 548 -5.50 -23.43 27.25
N TYR A 549 -4.21 -23.65 27.04
CA TYR A 549 -3.68 -24.30 25.83
C TYR A 549 -2.57 -25.30 26.20
N ASN A 550 -2.45 -26.38 25.44
CA ASN A 550 -1.41 -27.39 25.57
C ASN A 550 -1.23 -28.14 24.24
N SER A 551 -0.05 -28.11 23.63
CA SER A 551 0.22 -28.88 22.42
C SER A 551 1.68 -29.36 22.33
N PRO A 552 1.92 -30.61 21.88
CA PRO A 552 3.27 -31.08 21.52
C PRO A 552 3.79 -30.48 20.19
N LEU A 553 2.95 -29.78 19.42
CA LEU A 553 3.27 -29.22 18.10
C LEU A 553 3.75 -30.23 17.03
N ASN A 554 3.37 -31.50 17.14
CA ASN A 554 3.77 -32.57 16.21
C ASN A 554 2.63 -33.13 15.32
N ASP A 555 1.47 -32.46 15.28
CA ASP A 555 0.38 -32.74 14.33
C ASP A 555 0.10 -31.48 13.48
N SER A 556 -0.14 -31.66 12.18
CA SER A 556 -0.51 -30.59 11.25
C SER A 556 -1.72 -29.74 11.69
N SER A 557 -2.64 -30.28 12.50
CA SER A 557 -3.82 -29.56 12.98
C SER A 557 -3.47 -28.31 13.79
N VAL A 558 -2.29 -28.29 14.44
CA VAL A 558 -1.84 -27.16 15.27
C VAL A 558 -1.57 -25.89 14.47
N LEU A 559 -1.42 -25.98 13.14
CA LEU A 559 -1.24 -24.78 12.30
C LEU A 559 -2.45 -23.85 12.41
N GLN A 560 -3.67 -24.39 12.49
CA GLN A 560 -4.89 -23.61 12.64
C GLN A 560 -4.94 -22.84 13.96
N ASP A 561 -4.34 -23.39 15.03
CA ASP A 561 -4.23 -22.72 16.34
C ASP A 561 -3.42 -21.41 16.24
N PHE A 562 -2.49 -21.29 15.28
CA PHE A 562 -1.57 -20.15 15.14
C PHE A 562 -1.83 -19.28 13.91
N LEU A 563 -3.04 -19.31 13.33
CA LEU A 563 -3.37 -18.59 12.08
C LEU A 563 -2.50 -19.00 10.89
N LEU A 564 -2.06 -20.26 10.88
CA LEU A 564 -1.22 -20.88 9.87
C LEU A 564 -1.96 -22.01 9.15
N GLY A 565 -1.29 -22.57 8.13
CA GLY A 565 -1.86 -23.54 7.22
C GLY A 565 -2.22 -22.90 5.87
N THR A 566 -2.91 -23.66 5.04
CA THR A 566 -3.44 -23.16 3.76
C THR A 566 -4.76 -22.41 3.94
N ASN A 567 -5.14 -21.57 2.97
CA ASN A 567 -6.42 -20.87 2.98
C ASN A 567 -7.56 -21.79 2.51
N PRO A 568 -8.62 -22.03 3.30
CA PRO A 568 -9.70 -22.95 2.92
C PRO A 568 -10.61 -22.40 1.82
N LEU A 569 -10.66 -21.07 1.64
CA LEU A 569 -11.49 -20.38 0.64
C LEU A 569 -10.64 -19.59 -0.37
N PRO A 570 -11.12 -19.43 -1.62
CA PRO A 570 -10.58 -18.42 -2.53
C PRO A 570 -10.99 -17.04 -2.00
N VAL A 571 -10.08 -16.09 -1.96
CA VAL A 571 -10.30 -14.79 -1.29
C VAL A 571 -9.60 -13.64 -2.01
N SER A 572 -10.23 -12.48 -2.03
CA SER A 572 -9.55 -11.20 -2.24
C SER A 572 -8.93 -10.70 -0.91
N VAL A 573 -7.69 -10.23 -0.98
CA VAL A 573 -6.97 -9.54 0.12
C VAL A 573 -6.80 -8.05 -0.16
N ASP A 574 -6.29 -7.30 0.82
CA ASP A 574 -5.93 -5.88 0.75
C ASP A 574 -4.90 -5.58 -0.35
N GLY A 575 -3.76 -6.29 -0.32
CA GLY A 575 -2.62 -6.05 -1.19
C GLY A 575 -1.76 -7.29 -1.38
N SER A 576 -0.90 -7.25 -2.39
CA SER A 576 -0.10 -8.42 -2.77
C SER A 576 1.29 -8.46 -2.13
N ARG A 577 1.88 -7.31 -1.75
CA ARG A 577 3.21 -7.25 -1.12
C ARG A 577 3.18 -7.54 0.37
N ARG A 578 2.41 -6.76 1.13
CA ARG A 578 2.33 -6.84 2.59
C ARG A 578 0.99 -7.41 3.02
N ASP A 579 0.84 -7.64 4.32
CA ASP A 579 -0.37 -8.02 5.05
C ASP A 579 -1.09 -9.28 4.50
N ARG A 580 -1.63 -9.27 3.27
CA ARG A 580 -2.33 -10.39 2.60
C ARG A 580 -3.50 -10.91 3.44
N ILE A 581 -4.28 -9.98 3.98
CA ILE A 581 -5.38 -10.20 4.90
C ILE A 581 -6.68 -9.80 4.19
N ALA A 582 -7.78 -10.48 4.51
CA ALA A 582 -9.10 -10.07 4.04
C ALA A 582 -9.55 -8.85 4.87
N TYR A 583 -9.78 -7.70 4.22
CA TYR A 583 -10.28 -6.46 4.83
C TYR A 583 -11.65 -6.09 4.23
N MET A 584 -12.62 -5.69 5.07
CA MET A 584 -13.98 -5.37 4.60
C MET A 584 -14.09 -4.04 3.83
N GLY A 585 -13.24 -3.06 4.12
CA GLY A 585 -13.21 -1.77 3.41
C GLY A 585 -12.77 -1.94 1.96
N ASP A 586 -11.65 -2.65 1.78
CA ASP A 586 -11.10 -3.08 0.50
C ASP A 586 -12.11 -3.86 -0.34
N LEU A 587 -12.88 -4.74 0.30
CA LEU A 587 -13.88 -5.59 -0.36
C LEU A 587 -14.96 -4.80 -1.12
N ASP A 588 -15.42 -3.64 -0.66
CA ASP A 588 -16.43 -2.84 -1.40
C ASP A 588 -15.88 -2.36 -2.76
N ILE A 589 -14.61 -1.93 -2.79
CA ILE A 589 -13.93 -1.53 -4.03
C ILE A 589 -13.58 -2.77 -4.88
N ALA A 590 -12.97 -3.79 -4.25
CA ALA A 590 -12.53 -5.02 -4.92
C ALA A 590 -13.69 -5.75 -5.61
N THR A 591 -14.87 -5.78 -4.99
CA THR A 591 -16.09 -6.37 -5.57
C THR A 591 -16.40 -5.75 -6.93
N ALA A 592 -16.44 -4.41 -7.01
CA ALA A 592 -16.78 -3.73 -8.25
C ALA A 592 -15.71 -3.92 -9.34
N THR A 593 -14.43 -3.91 -8.98
CA THR A 593 -13.32 -4.12 -9.93
C THR A 593 -13.26 -5.55 -10.43
N SER A 594 -13.40 -6.55 -9.55
CA SER A 594 -13.37 -7.97 -9.93
C SER A 594 -14.48 -8.28 -10.95
N PHE A 595 -15.73 -7.89 -10.69
CA PHE A 595 -16.82 -8.06 -11.67
C PHE A 595 -16.58 -7.33 -13.00
N ALA A 596 -15.91 -6.17 -13.00
CA ALA A 596 -15.58 -5.44 -14.23
C ALA A 596 -14.40 -6.02 -15.04
N SER A 597 -13.55 -6.88 -14.44
CA SER A 597 -12.28 -7.31 -15.04
C SER A 597 -12.07 -8.83 -15.01
N THR A 598 -11.63 -9.39 -13.88
CA THR A 598 -11.32 -10.83 -13.70
C THR A 598 -12.57 -11.71 -13.70
N TYR A 599 -13.73 -11.14 -13.36
CA TYR A 599 -14.98 -11.84 -13.04
C TYR A 599 -14.82 -12.88 -11.92
N GLY A 600 -13.95 -12.59 -10.94
CA GLY A 600 -13.60 -13.45 -9.82
C GLY A 600 -14.69 -13.61 -8.76
N ARG A 601 -15.89 -14.05 -9.16
CA ARG A 601 -17.06 -14.25 -8.30
C ARG A 601 -16.72 -15.13 -7.09
N GLU A 602 -15.91 -16.16 -7.27
CA GLU A 602 -15.49 -17.09 -6.22
C GLU A 602 -14.64 -16.39 -5.14
N TYR A 603 -13.75 -15.48 -5.51
CA TYR A 603 -12.90 -14.73 -4.56
C TYR A 603 -13.72 -13.74 -3.75
N ILE A 604 -14.65 -13.02 -4.39
CA ILE A 604 -15.55 -12.11 -3.68
C ILE A 604 -16.50 -12.89 -2.76
N ASN A 605 -17.09 -13.99 -3.25
CA ASN A 605 -17.98 -14.81 -2.42
C ASN A 605 -17.21 -15.43 -1.24
N GLY A 606 -16.03 -16.00 -1.46
CA GLY A 606 -15.22 -16.59 -0.41
C GLY A 606 -14.71 -15.57 0.61
N THR A 607 -14.40 -14.33 0.20
CA THR A 607 -14.12 -13.24 1.16
C THR A 607 -15.37 -12.84 1.96
N ILE A 608 -16.57 -12.83 1.36
CA ILE A 608 -17.83 -12.58 2.07
C ILE A 608 -18.14 -13.71 3.06
N GLU A 609 -17.99 -14.98 2.66
CA GLU A 609 -18.13 -16.16 3.53
C GLU A 609 -17.17 -16.10 4.72
N LEU A 610 -15.89 -15.81 4.47
CA LEU A 610 -14.90 -15.64 5.52
C LEU A 610 -15.29 -14.50 6.46
N LEU A 611 -15.33 -13.26 5.96
CA LEU A 611 -15.49 -12.06 6.79
C LEU A 611 -16.89 -11.95 7.43
N GLY A 612 -17.95 -12.30 6.69
CA GLY A 612 -19.33 -12.26 7.16
C GLY A 612 -19.68 -13.32 8.22
N SER A 613 -18.84 -14.36 8.37
CA SER A 613 -18.96 -15.30 9.48
C SER A 613 -18.46 -14.71 10.82
N PHE A 614 -17.62 -13.68 10.79
CA PHE A 614 -17.06 -13.00 11.98
C PHE A 614 -18.01 -11.91 12.52
N GLN A 615 -19.31 -12.20 12.53
CA GLN A 615 -20.34 -11.34 13.10
C GLN A 615 -20.38 -11.48 14.63
N MET A 616 -20.67 -10.37 15.31
CA MET A 616 -20.80 -10.29 16.77
C MET A 616 -22.27 -10.15 17.19
N PRO A 617 -22.64 -10.52 18.44
CA PRO A 617 -24.00 -10.39 18.97
C PRO A 617 -24.70 -9.06 18.71
N PRO A 618 -24.04 -7.88 18.80
CA PRO A 618 -24.70 -6.60 18.48
C PRO A 618 -25.17 -6.49 17.03
N GLY A 619 -24.50 -7.13 16.07
CA GLY A 619 -24.86 -7.12 14.64
C GLY A 619 -23.74 -6.66 13.70
N PHE A 620 -22.75 -5.91 14.20
CA PHE A 620 -21.54 -5.57 13.43
C PHE A 620 -20.51 -6.72 13.43
N PHE A 621 -19.41 -6.53 12.69
CA PHE A 621 -18.44 -7.58 12.39
C PHE A 621 -17.00 -7.19 12.80
N VAL A 622 -16.11 -8.18 12.92
CA VAL A 622 -14.64 -7.97 12.96
C VAL A 622 -14.19 -7.45 11.59
N PRO A 623 -13.37 -6.39 11.49
CA PRO A 623 -13.14 -5.73 10.21
C PRO A 623 -12.20 -6.50 9.26
N THR A 624 -11.53 -7.54 9.78
CA THR A 624 -10.50 -8.31 9.07
C THR A 624 -10.51 -9.79 9.46
N ALA A 625 -9.91 -10.64 8.62
CA ALA A 625 -9.56 -12.02 8.94
C ALA A 625 -8.30 -12.45 8.18
N LYS A 626 -7.41 -13.23 8.82
CA LYS A 626 -6.31 -13.89 8.13
C LYS A 626 -6.86 -15.00 7.25
N VAL A 627 -6.36 -15.10 6.02
CA VAL A 627 -6.91 -15.97 4.97
C VAL A 627 -6.78 -17.47 5.26
N GLN A 628 -5.91 -17.86 6.20
CA GLN A 628 -5.77 -19.21 6.75
C GLN A 628 -6.95 -19.63 7.63
N GLN A 629 -7.77 -18.68 8.09
CA GLN A 629 -8.91 -18.98 8.96
C GLN A 629 -10.07 -19.57 8.14
N ALA A 630 -10.78 -20.52 8.74
CA ALA A 630 -12.05 -21.01 8.20
C ALA A 630 -13.21 -20.08 8.62
N PRO A 631 -14.32 -20.03 7.85
CA PRO A 631 -15.55 -19.41 8.28
C PRO A 631 -16.03 -19.97 9.62
N ARG A 632 -16.51 -19.09 10.51
CA ARG A 632 -16.99 -19.47 11.83
C ARG A 632 -18.41 -20.02 11.79
N ALA A 633 -18.63 -21.16 12.44
CA ALA A 633 -19.96 -21.72 12.67
C ALA A 633 -20.75 -20.97 13.77
N THR A 634 -20.08 -20.19 14.62
CA THR A 634 -20.69 -19.43 15.73
C THR A 634 -20.15 -18.01 15.80
N GLU A 635 -21.02 -17.09 16.24
CA GLU A 635 -20.67 -15.69 16.46
C GLU A 635 -19.47 -15.51 17.41
N ILE A 636 -18.82 -14.34 17.30
CA ILE A 636 -17.76 -13.93 18.22
C ILE A 636 -18.42 -13.20 19.38
N ASN A 637 -18.33 -13.75 20.59
CA ASN A 637 -18.93 -13.16 21.79
C ASN A 637 -18.15 -11.92 22.28
N ALA A 638 -18.22 -10.84 21.50
CA ALA A 638 -17.63 -9.54 21.77
C ALA A 638 -18.65 -8.43 21.43
N ASN A 639 -18.36 -7.21 21.88
CA ASN A 639 -19.21 -6.04 21.70
C ASN A 639 -18.42 -4.79 21.26
N ILE A 640 -17.30 -5.00 20.58
CA ILE A 640 -16.35 -3.96 20.19
C ILE A 640 -15.66 -4.36 18.88
N THR A 641 -15.52 -3.42 17.94
CA THR A 641 -14.82 -3.60 16.66
C THR A 641 -14.03 -2.33 16.37
N GLY A 642 -12.75 -2.44 15.97
CA GLY A 642 -11.88 -1.27 15.87
C GLY A 642 -12.21 -0.29 14.74
N LEU A 643 -12.95 -0.75 13.72
CA LEU A 643 -13.21 -0.01 12.47
C LEU A 643 -14.70 -0.13 12.11
N ILE A 644 -15.61 0.61 12.76
CA ILE A 644 -17.06 0.36 12.53
C ILE A 644 -17.50 0.66 11.07
N GLY A 645 -16.82 1.59 10.39
CA GLY A 645 -17.05 1.88 8.97
C GLY A 645 -16.98 0.63 8.09
N TYR A 646 -16.07 -0.28 8.40
CA TYR A 646 -15.81 -1.51 7.64
C TYR A 646 -17.00 -2.49 7.71
N SER A 647 -17.79 -2.46 8.79
CA SER A 647 -19.04 -3.24 8.87
C SER A 647 -20.13 -2.72 7.91
N PHE A 648 -20.11 -1.44 7.51
CA PHE A 648 -20.97 -0.93 6.46
C PHE A 648 -20.41 -1.20 5.05
N SER A 649 -19.09 -1.28 4.90
CA SER A 649 -18.42 -1.66 3.65
C SER A 649 -18.75 -3.09 3.23
N ILE A 650 -18.68 -4.09 4.13
CA ILE A 650 -19.09 -5.46 3.80
C ILE A 650 -20.58 -5.56 3.45
N VAL A 651 -21.45 -4.82 4.15
CA VAL A 651 -22.88 -4.75 3.81
C VAL A 651 -23.07 -4.17 2.40
N SER A 652 -22.31 -3.15 2.02
CA SER A 652 -22.33 -2.57 0.66
C SER A 652 -21.83 -3.56 -0.40
N ALA A 653 -20.75 -4.30 -0.10
CA ALA A 653 -20.22 -5.35 -0.95
C ALA A 653 -21.22 -6.51 -1.16
N MET A 654 -21.96 -6.93 -0.12
CA MET A 654 -23.01 -7.95 -0.24
C MET A 654 -24.15 -7.51 -1.16
N ALA A 655 -24.61 -6.25 -1.05
CA ALA A 655 -25.61 -5.70 -1.99
C ALA A 655 -25.08 -5.68 -3.42
N ARG A 656 -23.81 -5.28 -3.64
CA ARG A 656 -23.19 -5.30 -4.97
C ARG A 656 -23.06 -6.73 -5.50
N PHE A 657 -22.64 -7.69 -4.69
CA PHE A 657 -22.53 -9.09 -5.12
C PHE A 657 -23.88 -9.63 -5.59
N TYR A 658 -24.97 -9.36 -4.88
CA TYR A 658 -26.31 -9.73 -5.32
C TYR A 658 -26.75 -8.96 -6.58
N GLU A 659 -26.52 -7.64 -6.68
CA GLU A 659 -26.77 -6.84 -7.90
C GLU A 659 -26.13 -7.48 -9.14
N GLN A 660 -24.89 -7.95 -9.01
CA GLN A 660 -24.07 -8.47 -10.10
C GLN A 660 -24.40 -9.93 -10.47
N THR A 661 -24.78 -10.75 -9.48
CA THR A 661 -24.99 -12.20 -9.68
C THR A 661 -26.46 -12.63 -9.83
N GLY A 662 -27.38 -11.94 -9.16
CA GLY A 662 -28.78 -12.37 -9.03
C GLY A 662 -28.96 -13.65 -8.22
N ASP A 663 -27.98 -13.99 -7.38
CA ASP A 663 -27.94 -15.22 -6.57
C ASP A 663 -28.93 -15.16 -5.38
N THR A 664 -30.02 -15.92 -5.48
CA THR A 664 -31.09 -15.94 -4.47
C THR A 664 -30.72 -16.71 -3.21
N ASP A 665 -29.80 -17.67 -3.30
CA ASP A 665 -29.35 -18.46 -2.15
C ASP A 665 -28.38 -17.61 -1.32
N PHE A 666 -27.48 -16.88 -1.97
CA PHE A 666 -26.68 -15.83 -1.37
C PHE A 666 -27.55 -14.77 -0.67
N LEU A 667 -28.59 -14.25 -1.35
CA LEU A 667 -29.48 -13.25 -0.76
C LEU A 667 -30.14 -13.76 0.52
N SER A 668 -30.67 -14.99 0.47
CA SER A 668 -31.36 -15.63 1.59
C SER A 668 -30.43 -15.88 2.78
N HIS A 669 -29.15 -16.19 2.53
CA HIS A 669 -28.15 -16.39 3.58
C HIS A 669 -27.71 -15.07 4.23
N TRP A 670 -27.41 -14.04 3.43
CA TRP A 670 -26.74 -12.84 3.91
C TRP A 670 -27.67 -11.72 4.36
N ALA A 671 -28.90 -11.64 3.84
CA ALA A 671 -29.85 -10.59 4.21
C ALA A 671 -30.17 -10.53 5.72
N PRO A 672 -30.39 -11.64 6.46
CA PRO A 672 -30.61 -11.58 7.91
C PRO A 672 -29.40 -11.01 8.67
N LYS A 673 -28.18 -11.27 8.18
CA LYS A 673 -26.94 -10.73 8.77
C LYS A 673 -26.79 -9.24 8.49
N THR A 674 -27.12 -8.79 7.28
CA THR A 674 -27.24 -7.35 6.94
C THR A 674 -28.26 -6.65 7.83
N ALA A 675 -29.46 -7.22 7.97
CA ALA A 675 -30.55 -6.61 8.74
C ALA A 675 -30.11 -6.32 10.17
N ARG A 676 -29.42 -7.26 10.84
CA ARG A 676 -28.84 -7.04 12.18
C ARG A 676 -27.87 -5.87 12.25
N MET A 677 -26.98 -5.70 11.26
CA MET A 677 -26.05 -4.58 11.23
C MET A 677 -26.79 -3.23 11.08
N LEU A 678 -27.79 -3.18 10.19
CA LEU A 678 -28.59 -1.96 9.96
C LEU A 678 -29.53 -1.63 11.12
N ASP A 679 -30.12 -2.64 11.75
CA ASP A 679 -30.96 -2.51 12.94
C ASP A 679 -30.14 -2.07 14.16
N TRP A 680 -28.94 -2.61 14.31
CA TRP A 680 -27.98 -2.14 15.30
C TRP A 680 -27.62 -0.68 15.07
N ALA A 681 -27.22 -0.30 13.85
CA ALA A 681 -26.88 1.08 13.53
C ALA A 681 -28.06 2.03 13.83
N HIS A 682 -29.29 1.64 13.48
CA HIS A 682 -30.49 2.39 13.85
C HIS A 682 -30.68 2.49 15.38
N SER A 683 -30.43 1.43 16.14
CA SER A 683 -30.52 1.44 17.61
C SER A 683 -29.52 2.39 18.30
N GLN A 684 -28.42 2.75 17.60
CA GLN A 684 -27.44 3.73 18.07
C GLN A 684 -27.76 5.17 17.59
N THR A 685 -28.94 5.42 17.02
CA THR A 685 -29.36 6.77 16.64
C THR A 685 -29.82 7.59 17.85
N LEU A 686 -29.40 8.84 17.89
CA LEU A 686 -29.81 9.82 18.90
C LEU A 686 -31.22 10.37 18.58
N PRO A 687 -31.88 11.06 19.54
CA PRO A 687 -33.17 11.73 19.30
C PRO A 687 -33.17 12.80 18.18
N ASN A 688 -32.01 13.21 17.67
CA ASN A 688 -31.86 14.07 16.50
C ASN A 688 -31.74 13.31 15.17
N GLY A 689 -31.89 11.98 15.18
CA GLY A 689 -31.87 11.11 13.99
C GLY A 689 -30.47 10.65 13.52
N LEU A 690 -29.38 11.11 14.16
CA LEU A 690 -28.02 10.75 13.74
C LEU A 690 -27.50 9.51 14.44
N PHE A 691 -26.78 8.67 13.70
CA PHE A 691 -25.96 7.59 14.23
C PHE A 691 -24.80 8.18 15.05
N ASN A 692 -24.58 7.64 16.25
CA ASN A 692 -23.61 8.15 17.21
C ASN A 692 -22.75 7.04 17.80
N ILE A 693 -21.46 7.30 17.91
CA ILE A 693 -20.46 6.40 18.48
C ILE A 693 -20.05 6.92 19.86
N SER A 694 -20.74 6.46 20.90
CA SER A 694 -20.39 6.82 22.29
C SER A 694 -19.11 6.13 22.81
N ASN A 695 -18.56 5.16 22.07
CA ASN A 695 -17.35 4.43 22.45
C ASN A 695 -16.23 4.70 21.44
N PRO A 696 -15.18 5.47 21.78
CA PRO A 696 -14.11 5.85 20.84
C PRO A 696 -13.34 4.64 20.29
N ALA A 697 -13.38 3.48 20.96
CA ALA A 697 -12.76 2.25 20.46
C ALA A 697 -13.50 1.60 19.27
N LEU A 698 -14.68 2.12 18.90
CA LEU A 698 -15.35 1.82 17.62
C LEU A 698 -14.95 2.79 16.48
N GLY A 699 -14.27 3.88 16.83
CA GLY A 699 -14.05 5.08 16.01
C GLY A 699 -12.79 5.09 15.16
N GLY A 700 -12.08 3.97 15.05
CA GLY A 700 -10.96 3.84 14.13
C GLY A 700 -11.42 3.79 12.67
N ASP A 701 -10.49 4.07 11.76
CA ASP A 701 -10.75 4.12 10.32
C ASP A 701 -9.47 3.78 9.51
N TRP A 702 -9.56 3.71 8.18
CA TRP A 702 -8.46 3.29 7.29
C TRP A 702 -7.18 4.12 7.46
N ASN A 703 -7.32 5.38 7.83
CA ASN A 703 -6.25 6.32 8.19
C ASN A 703 -5.78 6.09 9.64
N HIS A 704 -5.29 4.88 9.93
CA HIS A 704 -4.81 4.42 11.25
C HIS A 704 -3.70 5.28 11.90
N TYR A 705 -3.09 6.19 11.15
CA TYR A 705 -2.08 7.15 11.59
C TYR A 705 -2.66 8.49 12.07
N ASP A 706 -3.96 8.72 11.89
CA ASP A 706 -4.69 9.89 12.40
C ASP A 706 -5.45 9.52 13.70
N PRO A 707 -5.89 10.51 14.51
CA PRO A 707 -6.69 10.24 15.70
C PRO A 707 -8.05 9.61 15.39
N ALA A 708 -8.50 8.69 16.26
CA ALA A 708 -9.83 8.07 16.17
C ALA A 708 -10.97 9.10 16.36
N LEU A 709 -12.13 8.81 15.77
CA LEU A 709 -13.30 9.70 15.76
C LEU A 709 -14.46 9.11 16.56
N ASP A 710 -14.95 9.85 17.56
CA ASP A 710 -16.09 9.50 18.39
C ASP A 710 -17.24 10.51 18.28
N GLY A 711 -18.35 10.23 18.99
CA GLY A 711 -19.55 11.05 18.96
C GLY A 711 -20.27 10.96 17.61
N VAL A 712 -20.66 12.11 17.08
CA VAL A 712 -21.40 12.20 15.81
C VAL A 712 -20.44 12.50 14.67
N VAL A 713 -20.08 11.46 13.92
CA VAL A 713 -19.13 11.52 12.80
C VAL A 713 -19.86 11.47 11.46
N SER A 714 -19.58 12.42 10.57
CA SER A 714 -20.27 12.52 9.27
C SER A 714 -20.00 11.31 8.39
N LYS A 715 -18.76 10.80 8.33
CA LYS A 715 -18.45 9.59 7.55
C LYS A 715 -19.33 8.42 7.95
N PHE A 716 -19.41 8.09 9.25
CA PHE A 716 -20.13 6.91 9.71
C PHE A 716 -21.65 7.03 9.51
N ASN A 717 -22.20 8.24 9.62
CA ASN A 717 -23.59 8.52 9.23
C ASN A 717 -23.82 8.35 7.71
N LEU A 718 -22.87 8.80 6.88
CA LEU A 718 -23.00 8.82 5.42
C LEU A 718 -22.73 7.46 4.78
N ILE A 719 -21.82 6.64 5.34
CA ILE A 719 -21.64 5.25 4.90
C ILE A 719 -22.82 4.35 5.34
N TYR A 720 -23.46 4.65 6.48
CA TYR A 720 -24.71 4.00 6.88
C TYR A 720 -25.86 4.35 5.90
N ALA A 721 -26.03 5.62 5.56
CA ALA A 721 -27.00 6.06 4.55
C ALA A 721 -26.73 5.42 3.17
N TYR A 722 -25.47 5.34 2.76
CA TYR A 722 -25.06 4.67 1.52
C TYR A 722 -25.35 3.16 1.55
N ALA A 723 -25.05 2.46 2.65
CA ALA A 723 -25.34 1.04 2.82
C ALA A 723 -26.85 0.73 2.78
N LEU A 724 -27.68 1.53 3.45
CA LEU A 724 -29.14 1.48 3.32
C LEU A 724 -29.57 1.62 1.85
N LYS A 725 -29.07 2.66 1.17
CA LYS A 725 -29.40 2.93 -0.24
C LYS A 725 -28.99 1.81 -1.19
N GLN A 726 -27.84 1.15 -0.98
CA GLN A 726 -27.43 0.00 -1.80
C GLN A 726 -28.37 -1.22 -1.60
N TRP A 727 -28.95 -1.40 -0.42
CA TRP A 727 -29.85 -2.53 -0.12
C TRP A 727 -31.32 -2.28 -0.43
N LEU A 728 -31.81 -1.04 -0.43
CA LEU A 728 -33.23 -0.71 -0.66
C LEU A 728 -33.87 -1.42 -1.88
N PRO A 729 -33.22 -1.52 -3.06
CA PRO A 729 -33.79 -2.22 -4.21
C PRO A 729 -33.97 -3.73 -4.03
N PHE A 730 -33.42 -4.31 -2.97
CA PHE A 730 -33.39 -5.75 -2.72
C PHE A 730 -34.13 -6.18 -1.45
N MET A 731 -34.58 -5.24 -0.61
CA MET A 731 -35.21 -5.52 0.69
C MET A 731 -36.44 -6.44 0.58
N ASP A 732 -37.39 -6.15 -0.32
CA ASP A 732 -38.57 -7.01 -0.51
C ASP A 732 -38.19 -8.44 -0.95
N ASN A 733 -37.26 -8.56 -1.90
CA ASN A 733 -36.74 -9.86 -2.38
C ASN A 733 -36.01 -10.63 -1.27
N ALA A 734 -35.45 -9.92 -0.30
CA ALA A 734 -34.75 -10.45 0.86
C ALA A 734 -35.67 -10.77 2.05
N GLY A 735 -36.98 -10.54 1.94
CA GLY A 735 -37.94 -10.69 3.05
C GLY A 735 -37.82 -9.62 4.12
N LEU A 736 -37.18 -8.48 3.82
CA LEU A 736 -36.98 -7.34 4.71
C LEU A 736 -38.00 -6.23 4.44
N ASN A 737 -38.34 -5.43 5.45
CA ASN A 737 -39.36 -4.39 5.31
C ASN A 737 -38.78 -3.14 4.60
N THR A 738 -38.97 -3.07 3.28
CA THR A 738 -38.49 -1.96 2.44
C THR A 738 -38.97 -0.59 2.93
N THR A 739 -40.24 -0.48 3.35
CA THR A 739 -40.80 0.78 3.86
C THR A 739 -40.09 1.27 5.13
N LEU A 740 -39.80 0.36 6.08
CA LEU A 740 -39.08 0.68 7.31
C LEU A 740 -37.65 1.18 7.03
N TYR A 741 -36.90 0.48 6.16
CA TYR A 741 -35.53 0.90 5.84
C TYR A 741 -35.49 2.16 4.96
N ALA A 742 -36.50 2.41 4.13
CA ALA A 742 -36.64 3.66 3.38
C ALA A 742 -36.90 4.84 4.32
N GLU A 743 -37.87 4.72 5.24
CA GLU A 743 -38.13 5.75 6.27
C GLU A 743 -36.89 6.04 7.13
N ARG A 744 -36.10 5.00 7.48
CA ARG A 744 -34.82 5.19 8.18
C ARG A 744 -33.79 5.94 7.34
N LEU A 745 -33.70 5.67 6.03
CA LEU A 745 -32.79 6.40 5.14
C LEU A 745 -33.20 7.87 5.04
N ASP A 746 -34.48 8.15 4.77
CA ASP A 746 -35.00 9.51 4.63
C ASP A 746 -34.79 10.33 5.91
N ASN A 747 -35.11 9.75 7.08
CA ASN A 747 -34.90 10.39 8.37
C ASN A 747 -33.41 10.67 8.65
N LEU A 748 -32.53 9.72 8.34
CA LEU A 748 -31.08 9.88 8.49
C LEU A 748 -30.51 10.95 7.54
N GLN A 749 -30.91 10.96 6.27
CA GLN A 749 -30.52 11.98 5.30
C GLN A 749 -30.96 13.38 5.73
N ASN A 750 -32.18 13.52 6.25
CA ASN A 750 -32.70 14.77 6.80
C ASN A 750 -31.88 15.21 8.03
N ALA A 751 -31.62 14.32 8.98
CA ALA A 751 -30.81 14.61 10.15
C ALA A 751 -29.38 15.07 9.78
N ILE A 752 -28.71 14.38 8.85
CA ILE A 752 -27.39 14.75 8.33
C ILE A 752 -27.43 16.16 7.70
N ASN A 753 -28.44 16.44 6.88
CA ASN A 753 -28.63 17.72 6.22
C ASN A 753 -28.91 18.90 7.17
N THR A 754 -29.55 18.64 8.30
CA THR A 754 -29.89 19.62 9.34
C THR A 754 -28.73 19.90 10.28
N HIS A 755 -27.93 18.88 10.63
CA HIS A 755 -26.99 18.97 11.75
C HIS A 755 -25.51 18.94 11.35
N LEU A 756 -25.14 18.30 10.24
CA LEU A 756 -23.75 18.03 9.85
C LEU A 756 -23.23 18.93 8.72
N TRP A 757 -24.09 19.78 8.17
CA TRP A 757 -23.71 20.76 7.15
C TRP A 757 -23.04 22.01 7.76
N SER A 758 -21.94 22.46 7.16
CA SER A 758 -21.32 23.75 7.46
C SER A 758 -21.58 24.76 6.34
N HIS A 759 -22.33 25.82 6.64
CA HIS A 759 -22.50 26.96 5.73
C HIS A 759 -21.18 27.72 5.47
N THR A 760 -20.20 27.62 6.36
CA THR A 760 -18.88 28.23 6.16
C THR A 760 -18.01 27.43 5.20
N LEU A 761 -18.05 26.10 5.28
CA LEU A 761 -17.29 25.23 4.37
C LEU A 761 -17.96 25.06 3.01
N GLN A 762 -19.31 25.11 2.98
CA GLN A 762 -20.14 24.61 1.88
C GLN A 762 -19.99 23.08 1.67
N ALA A 763 -19.82 22.35 2.78
CA ALA A 763 -19.63 20.91 2.85
C ALA A 763 -20.11 20.35 4.20
N TYR A 764 -20.16 19.03 4.32
CA TYR A 764 -20.29 18.36 5.61
C TYR A 764 -18.93 18.33 6.32
N TYR A 765 -18.90 18.74 7.59
CA TYR A 765 -17.70 18.72 8.41
C TYR A 765 -17.37 17.30 8.91
N VAL A 766 -16.19 17.05 9.48
CA VAL A 766 -15.75 15.67 9.84
C VAL A 766 -16.56 15.07 10.99
N SER A 767 -16.64 15.75 12.13
CA SER A 767 -17.41 15.31 13.31
C SER A 767 -17.93 16.50 14.11
N ASP A 768 -18.85 16.27 15.04
CA ASP A 768 -19.32 17.31 15.96
C ASP A 768 -18.20 17.91 16.84
N SER A 769 -17.13 17.14 17.09
CA SER A 769 -15.87 17.59 17.69
C SER A 769 -14.96 18.39 16.73
N HIS A 770 -15.11 18.24 15.40
CA HIS A 770 -14.25 18.81 14.36
C HIS A 770 -15.05 19.44 13.22
N LYS A 771 -15.55 20.67 13.46
CA LYS A 771 -16.52 21.36 12.57
C LYS A 771 -15.91 22.28 11.51
N ASP A 772 -14.60 22.50 11.54
CA ASP A 772 -13.89 23.54 10.77
C ASP A 772 -13.09 23.00 9.58
N PHE A 773 -13.01 21.67 9.42
CA PHE A 773 -12.44 20.98 8.28
C PHE A 773 -13.35 19.86 7.76
N LEU A 774 -13.06 19.34 6.56
CA LEU A 774 -13.85 18.32 5.87
C LEU A 774 -13.03 17.08 5.50
N SER A 775 -13.73 15.97 5.31
CA SER A 775 -13.20 14.71 4.75
C SER A 775 -13.69 14.54 3.31
N GLN A 776 -12.80 14.08 2.44
CA GLN A 776 -13.08 13.74 1.05
C GLN A 776 -14.16 12.65 0.94
N GLU A 777 -13.94 11.53 1.64
CA GLU A 777 -14.78 10.33 1.58
C GLU A 777 -16.19 10.61 2.10
N ALA A 778 -16.31 11.30 3.25
CA ALA A 778 -17.62 11.63 3.83
C ALA A 778 -18.47 12.45 2.84
N ASN A 779 -17.89 13.48 2.23
CA ASN A 779 -18.60 14.35 1.29
C ASN A 779 -18.89 13.67 -0.04
N ALA A 780 -18.01 12.77 -0.51
CA ALA A 780 -18.30 11.91 -1.65
C ALA A 780 -19.46 10.95 -1.37
N LEU A 781 -19.49 10.32 -0.19
CA LEU A 781 -20.60 9.49 0.27
C LEU A 781 -21.92 10.28 0.38
N ALA A 782 -21.89 11.57 0.73
CA ALA A 782 -23.10 12.41 0.69
C ALA A 782 -23.68 12.58 -0.72
N VAL A 783 -22.84 12.60 -1.76
CA VAL A 783 -23.31 12.58 -3.15
C VAL A 783 -23.82 11.18 -3.52
N LEU A 784 -23.09 10.12 -3.19
CA LEU A 784 -23.45 8.73 -3.50
C LEU A 784 -24.70 8.23 -2.78
N ALA A 785 -24.99 8.75 -1.58
CA ALA A 785 -26.19 8.48 -0.81
C ALA A 785 -27.39 9.38 -1.17
N ASP A 786 -27.27 10.25 -2.18
CA ASP A 786 -28.22 11.32 -2.55
C ASP A 786 -28.52 12.36 -1.45
N THR A 787 -27.77 12.35 -0.34
CA THR A 787 -27.91 13.30 0.78
C THR A 787 -27.57 14.75 0.39
N ALA A 788 -26.63 14.95 -0.55
CA ALA A 788 -26.06 16.26 -0.90
C ALA A 788 -27.03 17.24 -1.60
N THR A 789 -28.11 16.76 -2.19
CA THR A 789 -29.11 17.59 -2.86
C THR A 789 -30.25 17.89 -1.90
N TYR A 790 -30.27 19.11 -1.33
CA TYR A 790 -31.22 19.50 -0.29
C TYR A 790 -31.49 21.01 -0.32
N GLY A 791 -32.76 21.39 -0.48
CA GLY A 791 -33.16 22.78 -0.71
C GLY A 791 -32.51 23.34 -1.98
N ASN A 792 -31.73 24.41 -1.84
CA ASN A 792 -30.99 25.02 -2.95
C ASN A 792 -29.57 24.42 -3.16
N ARG A 793 -29.14 23.45 -2.34
CA ARG A 793 -27.84 22.79 -2.45
C ARG A 793 -27.92 21.63 -3.44
N THR A 794 -26.84 21.40 -4.18
CA THR A 794 -26.71 20.28 -5.13
C THR A 794 -25.39 19.54 -4.93
N SER A 795 -25.26 18.34 -5.49
CA SER A 795 -23.98 17.62 -5.55
C SER A 795 -22.83 18.47 -6.10
N ALA A 796 -23.08 19.36 -7.06
CA ALA A 796 -22.07 20.29 -7.59
C ALA A 796 -21.54 21.29 -6.55
N THR A 797 -22.35 21.68 -5.55
CA THR A 797 -21.90 22.52 -4.42
C THR A 797 -20.85 21.78 -3.56
N VAL A 798 -21.05 20.47 -3.37
CA VAL A 798 -20.13 19.63 -2.60
C VAL A 798 -18.86 19.36 -3.42
N LEU A 799 -18.99 18.88 -4.66
CA LEU A 799 -17.85 18.55 -5.53
C LEU A 799 -16.95 19.77 -5.81
N SER A 800 -17.53 20.95 -6.06
CA SER A 800 -16.75 22.19 -6.22
C SER A 800 -16.05 22.64 -4.94
N THR A 801 -16.60 22.31 -3.76
CA THR A 801 -15.92 22.52 -2.48
C THR A 801 -14.79 21.52 -2.28
N LEU A 802 -14.96 20.25 -2.64
CA LEU A 802 -13.87 19.26 -2.62
C LEU A 802 -12.72 19.68 -3.54
N SER A 803 -13.02 20.13 -4.77
CA SER A 803 -11.98 20.64 -5.68
C SER A 803 -11.26 21.87 -5.14
N ARG A 804 -11.95 22.73 -4.37
CA ARG A 804 -11.38 23.97 -3.82
C ARG A 804 -10.50 23.73 -2.60
N GLU A 805 -10.90 22.82 -1.71
CA GLU A 805 -10.28 22.63 -0.39
C GLU A 805 -9.27 21.47 -0.33
N LEU A 806 -9.28 20.55 -1.31
CA LEU A 806 -8.49 19.30 -1.28
C LEU A 806 -7.49 19.11 -2.42
N TYR A 807 -7.65 19.81 -3.55
CA TYR A 807 -6.82 19.54 -4.73
C TYR A 807 -5.42 20.11 -4.60
N VAL A 808 -4.44 19.25 -4.89
CA VAL A 808 -3.00 19.53 -4.96
C VAL A 808 -2.47 19.01 -6.30
N PRO A 809 -1.25 19.37 -6.75
CA PRO A 809 -0.75 18.93 -8.06
C PRO A 809 -0.76 17.41 -8.27
N SER A 810 -0.57 16.63 -7.20
CA SER A 810 -0.48 15.16 -7.22
C SER A 810 -1.79 14.43 -6.88
N GLY A 811 -2.93 15.14 -6.81
CA GLY A 811 -4.25 14.53 -6.54
C GLY A 811 -5.09 15.26 -5.49
N ALA A 812 -5.96 14.53 -4.80
CA ALA A 812 -6.87 15.09 -3.79
C ALA A 812 -6.53 14.60 -2.37
N LEU A 813 -6.32 15.54 -1.45
CA LEU A 813 -6.09 15.23 -0.03
C LEU A 813 -7.33 14.59 0.60
N ALA A 814 -7.14 13.60 1.47
CA ALA A 814 -8.25 12.91 2.14
C ALA A 814 -8.97 13.81 3.17
N PHE A 815 -8.26 14.81 3.72
CA PHE A 815 -8.76 15.80 4.65
C PHE A 815 -8.22 17.18 4.28
N SER A 816 -9.04 18.23 4.39
CA SER A 816 -8.64 19.60 4.05
C SER A 816 -7.60 20.15 5.03
N ASN A 817 -6.66 20.96 4.53
CA ASN A 817 -5.44 21.44 5.22
C ASN A 817 -5.61 21.96 6.68
N LYS A 818 -6.80 22.43 7.08
CA LYS A 818 -7.08 22.79 8.48
C LYS A 818 -6.96 21.62 9.47
N SER A 819 -7.15 20.37 9.01
CA SER A 819 -7.08 19.16 9.85
C SER A 819 -5.70 18.95 10.51
N VAL A 820 -4.63 19.54 9.96
CA VAL A 820 -3.27 19.51 10.52
C VAL A 820 -3.22 20.04 11.96
N ALA A 821 -4.01 21.07 12.28
CA ALA A 821 -4.06 21.63 13.63
C ALA A 821 -4.65 20.66 14.67
N SER A 822 -5.44 19.68 14.21
CA SER A 822 -6.00 18.60 15.02
C SER A 822 -5.15 17.31 15.00
N GLY A 823 -4.04 17.28 14.26
CA GLY A 823 -3.12 16.14 14.19
C GLY A 823 -3.31 15.20 12.99
N TRP A 824 -4.15 15.55 12.00
CA TRP A 824 -4.34 14.73 10.80
C TRP A 824 -3.23 14.92 9.77
N ALA A 825 -2.75 13.82 9.20
CA ALA A 825 -1.74 13.80 8.16
C ALA A 825 -2.27 14.29 6.80
N GLN A 826 -1.45 15.09 6.10
CA GLN A 826 -1.75 15.52 4.73
C GLN A 826 -1.34 14.42 3.75
N LYS A 827 -2.27 13.50 3.50
CA LYS A 827 -2.13 12.36 2.58
C LYS A 827 -3.27 12.36 1.55
N ILE A 828 -2.95 11.83 0.39
CA ILE A 828 -3.89 11.49 -0.68
C ILE A 828 -4.22 10.00 -0.49
N SER A 829 -5.51 9.69 -0.39
CA SER A 829 -6.00 8.32 -0.28
C SER A 829 -6.73 7.95 -1.56
N PRO A 830 -6.21 7.00 -2.36
CA PRO A 830 -6.93 6.47 -3.51
C PRO A 830 -8.23 5.75 -3.13
N TYR A 831 -8.34 5.20 -1.92
CA TYR A 831 -9.60 4.68 -1.37
C TYR A 831 -10.66 5.79 -1.24
N ALA A 832 -10.34 6.88 -0.54
CA ALA A 832 -11.24 8.05 -0.43
C ALA A 832 -11.50 8.71 -1.80
N SER A 833 -10.49 8.73 -2.68
CA SER A 833 -10.60 9.24 -4.04
C SER A 833 -11.44 8.36 -4.95
N GLY A 834 -11.51 7.04 -4.71
CA GLY A 834 -12.41 6.11 -5.39
C GLY A 834 -13.87 6.50 -5.20
N TYR A 835 -14.30 6.76 -3.95
CA TYR A 835 -15.64 7.30 -3.72
C TYR A 835 -15.83 8.68 -4.36
N HIS A 836 -14.81 9.55 -4.35
CA HIS A 836 -14.91 10.87 -4.98
C HIS A 836 -15.07 10.79 -6.51
N LEU A 837 -14.33 9.90 -7.17
CA LEU A 837 -14.46 9.63 -8.60
C LEU A 837 -15.85 9.11 -8.94
N LYS A 838 -16.32 8.11 -8.19
CA LYS A 838 -17.67 7.54 -8.33
C LYS A 838 -18.76 8.58 -8.08
N ALA A 839 -18.54 9.50 -7.13
CA ALA A 839 -19.44 10.62 -6.85
C ALA A 839 -19.49 11.63 -8.00
N ALA A 840 -18.33 11.95 -8.61
CA ALA A 840 -18.27 12.80 -9.80
C ALA A 840 -19.02 12.17 -10.98
N PHE A 841 -18.80 10.87 -11.24
CA PHE A 841 -19.57 10.12 -12.24
C PHE A 841 -21.08 10.08 -11.93
N HIS A 842 -21.49 9.84 -10.68
CA HIS A 842 -22.89 9.87 -10.25
C HIS A 842 -23.56 11.23 -10.48
N ALA A 843 -22.80 12.32 -10.35
CA ALA A 843 -23.25 13.69 -10.62
C ALA A 843 -23.14 14.14 -12.10
N ASN A 844 -22.59 13.31 -13.00
CA ASN A 844 -22.17 13.68 -14.36
C ASN A 844 -21.15 14.84 -14.41
N ASP A 845 -20.27 14.94 -13.40
CA ASP A 845 -19.20 15.93 -13.31
C ASP A 845 -17.92 15.42 -13.99
N SER A 846 -17.83 15.61 -15.30
CA SER A 846 -16.68 15.18 -16.10
C SER A 846 -15.38 15.90 -15.73
N VAL A 847 -15.46 17.12 -15.19
CA VAL A 847 -14.28 17.92 -14.81
C VAL A 847 -13.59 17.30 -13.61
N ASN A 848 -14.35 17.00 -12.55
CA ASN A 848 -13.81 16.33 -11.38
C ASN A 848 -13.40 14.88 -11.67
N ALA A 849 -14.17 14.14 -12.48
CA ALA A 849 -13.80 12.80 -12.91
C ALA A 849 -12.46 12.77 -13.68
N ASN A 850 -12.30 13.62 -14.71
CA ASN A 850 -11.08 13.69 -15.50
C ASN A 850 -9.88 14.16 -14.67
N TYR A 851 -10.05 15.14 -13.78
CA TYR A 851 -8.97 15.57 -12.88
C TYR A 851 -8.50 14.43 -11.97
N LEU A 852 -9.41 13.72 -11.30
CA LEU A 852 -9.04 12.64 -10.37
C LEU A 852 -8.37 11.49 -11.10
N LEU A 853 -8.91 11.06 -12.25
CA LEU A 853 -8.32 10.03 -13.11
C LEU A 853 -6.86 10.37 -13.49
N HIS A 854 -6.62 11.61 -13.93
CA HIS A 854 -5.30 12.03 -14.41
C HIS A 854 -4.30 12.37 -13.31
N SER A 855 -4.75 12.92 -12.17
CA SER A 855 -3.85 13.38 -11.09
C SER A 855 -3.49 12.28 -10.09
N VAL A 856 -4.45 11.41 -9.73
CA VAL A 856 -4.23 10.32 -8.78
C VAL A 856 -3.69 9.09 -9.51
N TRP A 857 -4.49 8.50 -10.42
CA TRP A 857 -4.17 7.21 -11.04
C TRP A 857 -3.29 7.30 -12.29
N GLY A 858 -3.26 8.47 -12.95
CA GLY A 858 -2.38 8.73 -14.09
C GLY A 858 -0.91 8.39 -13.79
N PRO A 859 -0.28 9.00 -12.76
CA PRO A 859 1.10 8.69 -12.35
C PRO A 859 1.30 7.24 -11.89
N MET A 860 0.32 6.66 -11.18
CA MET A 860 0.36 5.26 -10.72
C MET A 860 0.42 4.26 -11.90
N SER A 861 -0.23 4.62 -13.01
CA SER A 861 -0.33 3.80 -14.22
C SER A 861 0.74 4.09 -15.28
N ASP A 862 1.66 5.03 -15.05
CA ASP A 862 2.69 5.41 -16.01
C ASP A 862 3.98 4.59 -15.82
N PRO A 863 4.39 3.74 -16.80
CA PRO A 863 5.64 2.98 -16.73
C PRO A 863 6.90 3.84 -16.56
N LEU A 864 6.85 5.12 -16.92
CA LEU A 864 7.95 6.07 -16.75
C LEU A 864 8.06 6.63 -15.33
N HIS A 865 7.08 6.38 -14.46
CA HIS A 865 7.11 6.86 -13.09
C HIS A 865 8.10 6.05 -12.23
N THR A 866 8.95 6.72 -11.46
CA THR A 866 10.02 6.10 -10.63
C THR A 866 9.51 5.00 -9.68
N ASN A 867 8.27 5.14 -9.20
CA ASN A 867 7.62 4.17 -8.31
C ASN A 867 6.59 3.26 -9.02
N TYR A 868 6.64 3.16 -10.36
CA TYR A 868 5.74 2.28 -11.10
C TYR A 868 5.95 0.81 -10.72
N THR A 869 4.85 0.13 -10.43
CA THR A 869 4.80 -1.30 -10.09
C THR A 869 3.88 -2.09 -11.01
N GLY A 870 3.17 -1.44 -11.95
CA GLY A 870 2.08 -2.09 -12.68
C GLY A 870 0.90 -2.53 -11.79
N CYS A 871 0.82 -2.01 -10.56
CA CYS A 871 -0.35 -2.05 -9.70
C CYS A 871 -0.74 -0.64 -9.19
N MET A 872 -1.91 -0.54 -8.58
CA MET A 872 -2.33 0.65 -7.83
C MET A 872 -1.80 0.64 -6.39
N TRP A 873 -1.40 1.81 -5.89
CA TRP A 873 -0.73 2.00 -4.58
C TRP A 873 -1.70 2.31 -3.45
N GLU A 874 -1.31 1.99 -2.22
CA GLU A 874 -2.12 2.09 -0.99
C GLU A 874 -2.40 3.55 -0.57
N VAL A 875 -1.35 4.35 -0.35
CA VAL A 875 -1.44 5.76 0.11
C VAL A 875 -0.41 6.59 -0.66
N ILE A 876 -0.73 7.86 -0.92
CA ILE A 876 0.14 8.80 -1.63
C ILE A 876 0.38 10.02 -0.71
N ALA A 877 1.61 10.52 -0.66
CA ALA A 877 1.96 11.75 0.04
C ALA A 877 1.52 12.98 -0.78
N ALA A 878 1.37 14.15 -0.15
CA ALA A 878 0.93 15.36 -0.85
C ALA A 878 1.84 15.80 -2.04
N ASP A 879 3.06 15.29 -2.12
CA ASP A 879 4.00 15.51 -3.23
C ASP A 879 3.93 14.45 -4.34
N GLY A 880 3.14 13.39 -4.18
CA GLY A 880 3.01 12.27 -5.13
C GLY A 880 3.90 11.06 -4.83
N THR A 881 4.71 11.08 -3.77
CA THR A 881 5.54 9.94 -3.34
C THR A 881 4.74 8.91 -2.51
N PRO A 882 5.25 7.69 -2.27
CA PRO A 882 4.58 6.68 -1.44
C PRO A 882 4.26 7.20 -0.02
N GLY A 883 2.99 7.14 0.35
CA GLY A 883 2.44 7.89 1.49
C GLY A 883 2.94 7.48 2.88
N LEU A 884 3.37 6.23 3.05
CA LEU A 884 3.89 5.65 4.30
C LEU A 884 5.40 5.35 4.20
N GLY A 885 6.12 5.97 3.25
CA GLY A 885 7.52 5.65 2.98
C GLY A 885 7.68 4.20 2.53
N SER A 886 8.65 3.48 3.10
CA SER A 886 8.87 2.05 2.84
C SER A 886 7.66 1.17 3.23
N GLY A 887 6.87 1.60 4.22
CA GLY A 887 5.66 0.88 4.66
C GLY A 887 4.55 0.83 3.62
N THR A 888 4.52 1.75 2.65
CA THR A 888 3.45 1.86 1.65
C THR A 888 3.40 0.63 0.74
N SER A 889 2.30 -0.10 0.69
CA SER A 889 2.08 -1.10 -0.36
C SER A 889 1.89 -0.40 -1.70
N LEU A 890 2.61 -0.83 -2.73
CA LEU A 890 2.45 -0.35 -4.11
C LEU A 890 1.63 -1.31 -4.97
N CYS A 891 0.90 -2.24 -4.34
CA CYS A 891 -0.11 -3.08 -4.98
C CYS A 891 -1.26 -3.37 -4.00
N HIS A 892 -2.32 -2.56 -4.05
CA HIS A 892 -3.44 -2.54 -3.09
C HIS A 892 -4.79 -2.38 -3.82
N VAL A 893 -5.73 -3.28 -3.58
CA VAL A 893 -6.97 -3.39 -4.38
C VAL A 893 -7.96 -2.25 -4.10
N TRP A 894 -7.91 -1.64 -2.91
CA TRP A 894 -8.77 -0.51 -2.55
C TRP A 894 -8.60 0.75 -3.44
N SER A 895 -7.55 0.75 -4.28
CA SER A 895 -7.20 1.82 -5.21
C SER A 895 -7.63 1.53 -6.64
N SER A 896 -8.24 0.36 -6.89
CA SER A 896 -8.56 -0.15 -8.25
C SER A 896 -9.88 0.36 -8.82
N GLY A 897 -10.68 1.10 -8.04
CA GLY A 897 -12.03 1.59 -8.38
C GLY A 897 -12.24 2.19 -9.79
N PRO A 898 -11.31 2.96 -10.38
CA PRO A 898 -11.44 3.45 -11.75
C PRO A 898 -11.71 2.36 -12.79
N THR A 899 -11.21 1.13 -12.58
CA THR A 899 -11.48 -0.02 -13.46
C THR A 899 -12.97 -0.31 -13.54
N ALA A 900 -13.65 -0.32 -12.39
CA ALA A 900 -15.09 -0.49 -12.31
C ALA A 900 -15.84 0.72 -12.87
N ASP A 901 -15.42 1.93 -12.50
CA ASP A 901 -16.14 3.16 -12.87
C ASP A 901 -16.03 3.49 -14.37
N LEU A 902 -14.86 3.31 -15.00
CA LEU A 902 -14.71 3.42 -16.46
C LEU A 902 -15.63 2.41 -17.19
N SER A 903 -15.75 1.19 -16.66
CA SER A 903 -16.63 0.16 -17.23
C SER A 903 -18.12 0.46 -17.00
N ARG A 904 -18.49 1.03 -15.85
CA ARG A 904 -19.89 1.32 -15.47
C ARG A 904 -20.42 2.63 -16.04
N TYR A 905 -19.57 3.64 -16.21
CA TYR A 905 -19.95 4.99 -16.60
C TYR A 905 -19.46 5.39 -17.99
N VAL A 906 -18.24 5.02 -18.42
CA VAL A 906 -17.72 5.39 -19.75
C VAL A 906 -18.17 4.41 -20.85
N LEU A 907 -18.12 3.09 -20.61
CA LEU A 907 -18.90 2.15 -21.45
C LEU A 907 -20.40 2.24 -21.13
N GLY A 908 -20.74 2.63 -19.91
CA GLY A 908 -22.11 2.86 -19.47
C GLY A 908 -22.85 1.61 -18.97
N VAL A 909 -22.19 0.46 -18.80
CA VAL A 909 -22.87 -0.82 -18.51
C VAL A 909 -23.39 -0.84 -17.06
N GLN A 910 -24.71 -0.94 -16.90
CA GLN A 910 -25.37 -0.93 -15.59
C GLN A 910 -26.50 -1.96 -15.51
N PRO A 911 -26.60 -2.73 -14.40
CA PRO A 911 -27.77 -3.58 -14.17
C PRO A 911 -29.01 -2.73 -13.87
N VAL A 912 -30.18 -3.24 -14.24
CA VAL A 912 -31.50 -2.71 -13.84
C VAL A 912 -32.14 -3.65 -12.84
N THR A 913 -31.98 -4.96 -13.04
CA THR A 913 -32.36 -6.01 -12.08
C THR A 913 -31.13 -6.85 -11.70
N PRO A 914 -31.11 -7.51 -10.52
CA PRO A 914 -30.06 -8.44 -10.12
C PRO A 914 -29.70 -9.47 -11.20
N GLY A 915 -28.40 -9.68 -11.41
CA GLY A 915 -27.87 -10.67 -12.37
C GLY A 915 -28.04 -10.28 -13.85
N PHE A 916 -28.24 -9.00 -14.16
CA PHE A 916 -28.35 -8.47 -15.54
C PHE A 916 -29.46 -9.11 -16.40
N LYS A 917 -30.54 -9.63 -15.80
CA LYS A 917 -31.74 -10.06 -16.53
C LYS A 917 -32.32 -8.88 -17.34
N GLU A 918 -32.46 -7.73 -16.68
CA GLU A 918 -32.60 -6.42 -17.29
C GLU A 918 -31.35 -5.54 -17.02
N TRP A 919 -30.93 -4.80 -18.04
CA TRP A 919 -29.75 -3.94 -18.02
C TRP A 919 -29.97 -2.63 -18.80
N LYS A 920 -29.04 -1.68 -18.64
CA LYS A 920 -29.00 -0.44 -19.43
C LYS A 920 -27.57 -0.04 -19.78
N ILE A 921 -27.43 0.68 -20.89
CA ILE A 921 -26.18 1.30 -21.32
C ILE A 921 -26.35 2.82 -21.26
N VAL A 922 -25.61 3.50 -20.38
CA VAL A 922 -25.66 4.96 -20.20
C VAL A 922 -24.25 5.55 -20.26
N PRO A 923 -23.68 5.77 -21.46
CA PRO A 923 -22.29 6.20 -21.59
C PRO A 923 -22.12 7.69 -21.27
N GLN A 924 -21.18 8.02 -20.39
CA GLN A 924 -20.66 9.37 -20.19
C GLN A 924 -19.40 9.52 -21.04
N SER A 925 -19.39 10.45 -21.98
CA SER A 925 -18.35 10.49 -23.02
C SER A 925 -17.00 11.03 -22.54
N LEU A 926 -16.95 11.80 -21.44
CA LEU A 926 -15.73 12.42 -20.89
C LEU A 926 -14.86 13.14 -21.94
N ASP A 927 -15.48 13.72 -22.96
CA ASP A 927 -14.85 14.36 -24.13
C ASP A 927 -14.04 13.40 -25.05
N LEU A 928 -14.01 12.10 -24.76
CA LEU A 928 -13.33 11.07 -25.54
C LEU A 928 -13.90 10.98 -26.97
N ASN A 929 -13.06 10.57 -27.93
CA ASN A 929 -13.47 10.30 -29.30
C ASN A 929 -14.18 8.94 -29.42
N TRP A 930 -13.79 7.95 -28.61
CA TRP A 930 -14.38 6.62 -28.61
C TRP A 930 -14.07 5.88 -27.30
N ALA A 931 -14.94 4.92 -26.94
CA ALA A 931 -14.67 3.90 -25.93
C ALA A 931 -15.36 2.58 -26.30
N LYS A 932 -14.68 1.47 -26.04
CA LYS A 932 -15.17 0.12 -26.30
C LYS A 932 -14.65 -0.90 -25.29
N GLY A 933 -15.38 -1.97 -25.10
CA GLY A 933 -15.03 -2.98 -24.11
C GLY A 933 -16.13 -4.01 -23.89
N ALA A 934 -15.89 -4.90 -22.94
CA ALA A 934 -16.85 -5.91 -22.51
C ALA A 934 -16.97 -5.93 -20.99
N TYR A 935 -18.20 -5.96 -20.49
CA TYR A 935 -18.50 -6.17 -19.07
C TYR A 935 -18.98 -7.62 -18.86
N PRO A 936 -18.32 -8.42 -18.01
CA PRO A 936 -18.75 -9.77 -17.66
C PRO A 936 -20.11 -9.76 -16.94
N VAL A 937 -21.01 -10.68 -17.32
CA VAL A 937 -22.34 -10.81 -16.68
C VAL A 937 -22.76 -12.29 -16.63
N PRO A 938 -23.73 -12.68 -15.78
CA PRO A 938 -24.30 -14.02 -15.85
C PRO A 938 -24.76 -14.38 -17.27
N GLY A 939 -24.30 -15.52 -17.78
CA GLY A 939 -24.59 -15.98 -19.15
C GLY A 939 -23.71 -15.41 -20.26
N GLY A 940 -22.72 -14.54 -19.98
CA GLY A 940 -21.74 -14.12 -20.97
C GLY A 940 -21.07 -12.77 -20.67
N ARG A 941 -21.14 -11.84 -21.62
CA ARG A 941 -20.62 -10.48 -21.49
C ARG A 941 -21.47 -9.50 -22.29
N ILE A 942 -21.60 -8.27 -21.80
CA ILE A 942 -22.18 -7.15 -22.54
C ILE A 942 -21.04 -6.40 -23.21
N TYR A 943 -21.00 -6.43 -24.55
CA TYR A 943 -20.06 -5.68 -25.36
C TYR A 943 -20.64 -4.32 -25.74
N VAL A 944 -19.84 -3.27 -25.62
CA VAL A 944 -20.17 -1.90 -26.05
C VAL A 944 -19.00 -1.37 -26.87
N ASP A 945 -19.30 -0.72 -28.00
CA ASP A 945 -18.35 0.05 -28.80
C ASP A 945 -19.05 1.33 -29.25
N TRP A 946 -18.55 2.50 -28.87
CA TRP A 946 -19.06 3.79 -29.34
C TRP A 946 -17.91 4.70 -29.78
N SER A 947 -18.15 5.46 -30.85
CA SER A 947 -17.17 6.40 -31.42
C SER A 947 -17.84 7.58 -32.13
N PHE A 948 -17.21 8.74 -32.06
CA PHE A 948 -17.48 9.87 -32.95
C PHE A 948 -16.52 9.82 -34.14
N ASP A 949 -17.03 9.97 -35.36
CA ASP A 949 -16.18 10.06 -36.56
C ASP A 949 -15.57 11.46 -36.75
N SER A 950 -14.80 11.66 -37.83
CA SER A 950 -14.17 12.95 -38.14
C SER A 950 -15.16 14.07 -38.47
N SER A 951 -16.47 13.77 -38.55
CA SER A 951 -17.56 14.72 -38.68
C SER A 951 -18.37 14.85 -37.37
N ASP A 952 -17.85 14.35 -36.24
CA ASP A 952 -18.51 14.32 -34.94
C ASP A 952 -19.87 13.59 -34.92
N LEU A 953 -20.10 12.66 -35.85
CA LEU A 953 -21.30 11.83 -35.89
C LEU A 953 -21.07 10.55 -35.06
N LEU A 954 -22.06 10.16 -34.26
CA LEU A 954 -22.03 8.96 -33.44
C LEU A 954 -22.19 7.67 -34.26
N HIS A 955 -21.32 6.70 -33.98
CA HIS A 955 -21.46 5.28 -34.29
C HIS A 955 -21.48 4.52 -32.96
N MET A 956 -22.40 3.59 -32.77
CA MET A 956 -22.46 2.79 -31.54
C MET A 956 -23.05 1.40 -31.79
N ASN A 957 -22.38 0.39 -31.24
CA ASN A 957 -22.80 -1.02 -31.22
C ASN A 957 -22.92 -1.52 -29.78
N VAL A 958 -23.95 -2.32 -29.49
CA VAL A 958 -24.13 -3.02 -28.21
C VAL A 958 -24.55 -4.47 -28.50
N THR A 959 -23.93 -5.43 -27.82
CA THR A 959 -24.33 -6.85 -27.89
C THR A 959 -24.34 -7.43 -26.49
N ALA A 960 -25.39 -8.18 -26.13
CA ALA A 960 -25.57 -8.76 -24.80
C ALA A 960 -25.98 -10.23 -24.88
N PRO A 961 -25.88 -11.01 -23.78
CA PRO A 961 -26.25 -12.43 -23.79
C PRO A 961 -27.71 -12.67 -24.14
N ASN A 962 -27.98 -13.78 -24.84
CA ASN A 962 -29.33 -14.20 -25.19
C ASN A 962 -30.20 -14.38 -23.93
N GLY A 963 -31.49 -14.01 -24.03
CA GLY A 963 -32.45 -14.08 -22.93
C GLY A 963 -32.40 -12.92 -21.93
N THR A 964 -31.53 -11.93 -22.12
CA THR A 964 -31.53 -10.67 -21.35
C THR A 964 -32.28 -9.55 -22.09
N LYS A 965 -32.67 -8.48 -21.39
CA LYS A 965 -33.35 -7.31 -21.98
C LYS A 965 -32.61 -6.02 -21.62
N GLY A 966 -32.47 -5.11 -22.59
CA GLY A 966 -31.67 -3.90 -22.43
C GLY A 966 -32.41 -2.61 -22.76
N THR A 967 -31.94 -1.50 -22.20
CA THR A 967 -32.21 -0.14 -22.69
C THR A 967 -30.90 0.59 -22.98
N VAL A 968 -30.67 0.94 -24.24
CA VAL A 968 -29.47 1.69 -24.68
C VAL A 968 -29.78 3.17 -24.77
N TYR A 969 -28.97 3.99 -24.10
CA TYR A 969 -28.92 5.44 -24.21
C TYR A 969 -27.67 5.85 -24.98
N LEU A 970 -27.70 7.03 -25.61
CA LEU A 970 -26.58 7.54 -26.39
C LEU A 970 -25.53 8.25 -25.51
N PRO A 971 -24.24 8.27 -25.90
CA PRO A 971 -23.20 8.93 -25.13
C PRO A 971 -23.51 10.40 -24.84
N THR A 972 -23.31 10.82 -23.59
CA THR A 972 -23.62 12.17 -23.13
C THR A 972 -22.35 12.87 -22.60
N PRO A 973 -22.06 14.11 -23.05
CA PRO A 973 -22.70 14.82 -24.15
C PRO A 973 -22.48 14.18 -25.53
N LEU A 974 -23.47 14.33 -26.41
CA LEU A 974 -23.29 14.14 -27.85
C LEU A 974 -22.56 15.35 -28.44
N ARG A 975 -21.63 15.12 -29.36
CA ARG A 975 -20.92 16.20 -30.07
C ARG A 975 -21.78 16.95 -31.08
N LYS A 976 -22.80 16.28 -31.65
CA LYS A 976 -23.80 16.88 -32.56
C LYS A 976 -25.21 16.43 -32.20
N THR A 977 -26.17 17.35 -32.37
CA THR A 977 -27.61 17.06 -32.20
C THR A 977 -28.05 15.90 -33.10
N LEU A 978 -28.76 14.94 -32.52
CA LEU A 978 -29.28 13.77 -33.22
C LEU A 978 -30.49 14.13 -34.10
N ASN A 979 -30.23 14.66 -35.30
CA ASN A 979 -31.28 15.04 -36.26
C ASN A 979 -31.76 13.87 -37.13
N LYS A 980 -30.84 13.03 -37.60
CA LYS A 980 -31.11 11.81 -38.37
C LYS A 980 -30.17 10.70 -37.92
N TYR A 981 -30.63 9.45 -38.03
CA TYR A 981 -29.83 8.27 -37.74
C TYR A 981 -30.43 7.05 -38.45
N ASN A 982 -29.58 6.04 -38.70
CA ASN A 982 -29.98 4.69 -39.02
C ASN A 982 -29.74 3.82 -37.79
N ALA A 983 -30.72 3.03 -37.35
CA ALA A 983 -30.57 2.11 -36.23
C ALA A 983 -31.19 0.73 -36.54
N THR A 984 -30.66 -0.32 -35.92
CA THR A 984 -31.06 -1.73 -36.07
C THR A 984 -30.89 -2.48 -34.74
N GLY A 985 -31.53 -3.65 -34.59
CA GLY A 985 -31.41 -4.47 -33.36
C GLY A 985 -32.11 -3.89 -32.14
N PHE A 986 -33.23 -3.17 -32.34
CA PHE A 986 -34.07 -2.62 -31.27
C PHE A 986 -35.54 -3.02 -31.45
N LEU A 987 -36.25 -3.21 -30.34
CA LEU A 987 -37.67 -3.57 -30.27
C LEU A 987 -38.57 -2.33 -30.36
N SER A 988 -38.16 -1.25 -29.69
CA SER A 988 -38.87 0.03 -29.61
C SER A 988 -37.88 1.17 -29.36
N ASN A 989 -38.19 2.35 -29.88
CA ASN A 989 -37.45 3.57 -29.60
C ASN A 989 -38.33 4.55 -28.82
N GLU A 990 -37.72 5.19 -27.82
CA GLU A 990 -38.32 6.30 -27.08
C GLU A 990 -37.42 7.54 -27.23
N LYS A 991 -37.85 8.68 -26.68
CA LYS A 991 -37.14 9.95 -26.87
C LYS A 991 -35.80 9.96 -26.12
N GLY A 992 -34.75 9.48 -26.80
CA GLY A 992 -33.38 9.41 -26.29
C GLY A 992 -32.91 8.02 -25.85
N SER A 993 -33.67 6.96 -26.09
CA SER A 993 -33.30 5.58 -25.74
C SER A 993 -33.90 4.52 -26.67
N PHE A 994 -33.31 3.33 -26.65
CA PHE A 994 -33.68 2.18 -27.47
C PHE A 994 -33.84 0.93 -26.60
N THR A 995 -35.00 0.28 -26.64
CA THR A 995 -35.21 -1.02 -25.99
C THR A 995 -34.69 -2.13 -26.90
N VAL A 996 -33.88 -3.05 -26.36
CA VAL A 996 -33.17 -4.08 -27.14
C VAL A 996 -33.30 -5.45 -26.48
N GLN A 997 -33.21 -6.51 -27.28
CA GLN A 997 -33.20 -7.89 -26.79
C GLN A 997 -31.76 -8.43 -26.86
N GLY A 998 -31.29 -9.05 -25.78
CA GLY A 998 -30.01 -9.73 -25.77
C GLY A 998 -30.03 -10.95 -26.69
N GLY A 999 -28.89 -11.25 -27.32
CA GLY A 999 -28.74 -12.23 -28.41
C GLY A 999 -28.62 -11.60 -29.80
N GLU A 1000 -29.11 -10.37 -29.99
CA GLU A 1000 -28.90 -9.56 -31.19
C GLU A 1000 -27.92 -8.40 -30.93
N THR A 1001 -27.31 -7.88 -31.99
CA THR A 1001 -26.49 -6.66 -31.94
C THR A 1001 -27.37 -5.45 -32.24
N PHE A 1002 -27.48 -4.53 -31.28
CA PHE A 1002 -27.96 -3.19 -31.52
C PHE A 1002 -26.87 -2.37 -32.20
N SER A 1003 -27.24 -1.61 -33.22
CA SER A 1003 -26.34 -0.69 -33.94
C SER A 1003 -27.06 0.61 -34.24
N ILE A 1004 -26.38 1.75 -34.06
CA ILE A 1004 -26.84 3.08 -34.49
C ILE A 1004 -25.70 3.87 -35.15
N HIS A 1005 -26.03 4.55 -36.25
CA HIS A 1005 -25.17 5.46 -36.99
C HIS A 1005 -25.91 6.78 -37.22
N GLN A 1006 -25.42 7.87 -36.64
CA GLN A 1006 -25.94 9.22 -36.84
C GLN A 1006 -25.63 9.71 -38.26
N THR A 1007 -26.56 10.40 -38.90
CA THR A 1007 -26.42 10.88 -40.29
C THR A 1007 -26.72 12.37 -40.38
N ASN A 1008 -26.16 13.05 -41.39
CA ASN A 1008 -26.36 14.47 -41.66
C ASN A 1008 -27.79 14.77 -42.15
#